data_AF-A0AAI8BJ23-F1
#
_entry.id   AF-A0AAI8BJ23-F1
#
_cell.length_a   1.000
_cell.length_b   1.000
_cell.length_c   1.000
_cell.angle_alpha   90.00
_cell.angle_beta   90.00
_cell.angle_gamma   90.00
#
_symmetry.space_group_name_H-M   'P 1'
#
loop_
_entity.id
_entity.type
_entity.pdbx_description
1 polymer ?
#
loop_
_entity_poly.entity_id
_entity_poly.type
_entity_poly.pdbx_seq_one_letter_code
_entity_poly.pdbx_strand_id
1 'polypeptide(L)'
;MNKTKLVSVVCALMGLGSYSLLEAAPVNDVKTYDFKAPFKDYNNKIVLSINNVPSAKVVEFTSNFKPKTGWGSCFGTRADLVNFETTQLSNGEYLTKLSLKDSEGSLDLTQTCDIMGTDSGNALVLPGVVVPIVSSVKVDGKDLEIERPCADNVCENPTPGYTNAAYYAQWAVWGRKYNPYDFKYDKLNTIIYAFIGFDKNTGNIKTLDASADSWGLSASARAAKKYPYLKSFLSFGGWTNNGVTTAPMFEQLASNQQSMENFAKQSVELMRKLGFNGIDIDWEWWSDYGDDVAPAKKMLAFFKVLRAELDKASKADGKKYYLAIAVNGARSRIEAMENPNNPNSVADFWKQTGKLMDEINIMNYDYQGGWGTGAPAWFQASAAFPNINFSPEVANSIGKTGGWSVQGSVDAYIKAGVPAKKLIVGLPLYARSMTVASDTDGGLLQTITAPGFGDYEAGVFDYKCLINPVNDPVNGCGTAKPISGLSDLVYYDISSNVDIFNKYGKVAMQPWAYSPSTKTFVTFDDVWSVNEKTKYAKSKNLGGTMFWQADGDSTDTNKSLINAVAKVYASDTINVSVSDVTENSASISWNKPELDGSIKYRVLLNGETIAENITSQSYVLTNLDKGTRYTIEVIASTSNASREDSITFETIGADDQNNDQNNDQNNDQNNNAGSTGNWNAEAVYNKGDKVIVNGVTYEAQWWTQGNNPADGGAWKKPFVSGEAWSQGQAYTGGQVVTYQGAKYKAKWWTQGDIPSNSNVWEKQ
;
A
#
# COMPACT_ATOMS: atom_id res chain seq x y z
N MET A 1 4.93 44.97 -49.35
CA MET A 1 3.54 44.54 -49.67
C MET A 1 3.15 43.47 -48.67
N ASN A 2 2.11 43.71 -47.86
CA ASN A 2 1.81 42.94 -46.65
C ASN A 2 0.78 41.83 -46.94
N LYS A 3 1.10 40.56 -46.62
CA LYS A 3 0.30 39.35 -46.97
C LYS A 3 -1.13 39.39 -46.42
N THR A 4 -1.38 40.15 -45.36
CA THR A 4 -2.69 40.32 -44.71
C THR A 4 -3.71 41.10 -45.56
N LYS A 5 -3.25 42.02 -46.43
CA LYS A 5 -4.15 42.75 -47.35
C LYS A 5 -4.61 41.91 -48.54
N LEU A 6 -3.83 40.90 -48.95
CA LEU A 6 -4.18 40.05 -50.09
C LEU A 6 -5.32 39.08 -49.75
N VAL A 7 -5.32 38.53 -48.54
CA VAL A 7 -6.33 37.55 -48.08
C VAL A 7 -7.70 38.20 -47.85
N SER A 8 -7.72 39.46 -47.39
CA SER A 8 -8.97 40.20 -47.13
C SER A 8 -9.70 40.58 -48.44
N VAL A 9 -8.96 40.90 -49.51
CA VAL A 9 -9.55 41.23 -50.83
C VAL A 9 -10.09 39.98 -51.52
N VAL A 10 -9.43 38.83 -51.35
CA VAL A 10 -9.87 37.55 -51.92
C VAL A 10 -11.15 37.04 -51.25
N CYS A 11 -11.31 37.21 -49.94
CA CYS A 11 -12.53 36.80 -49.24
C CYS A 11 -13.75 37.68 -49.58
N ALA A 12 -13.55 38.98 -49.82
CA ALA A 12 -14.63 39.89 -50.21
C ALA A 12 -15.16 39.64 -51.63
N LEU A 13 -14.32 39.15 -52.55
CA LEU A 13 -14.70 38.82 -53.93
C LEU A 13 -15.43 37.48 -54.06
N MET A 14 -15.36 36.60 -53.06
CA MET A 14 -15.93 35.24 -53.09
C MET A 14 -17.24 35.09 -52.31
N GLY A 15 -17.78 36.15 -51.71
CA GLY A 15 -19.09 36.12 -51.03
C GLY A 15 -19.17 35.16 -49.84
N LEU A 16 -18.05 34.75 -49.26
CA LEU A 16 -18.01 33.88 -48.09
C LEU A 16 -18.16 34.71 -46.82
N GLY A 17 -19.22 34.43 -46.06
CA GLY A 17 -19.51 35.09 -44.79
C GLY A 17 -18.34 35.01 -43.80
N SER A 18 -18.18 36.09 -43.05
CA SER A 18 -17.12 36.33 -42.07
C SER A 18 -17.06 35.26 -40.98
N TYR A 19 -15.94 34.53 -40.91
CA TYR A 19 -15.51 33.81 -39.72
C TYR A 19 -14.67 34.75 -38.84
N SER A 20 -15.11 34.98 -37.61
CA SER A 20 -14.30 35.62 -36.57
C SER A 20 -13.19 34.66 -36.13
N LEU A 21 -11.93 35.08 -36.24
CA LEU A 21 -10.83 34.48 -35.49
C LEU A 21 -11.05 34.80 -34.01
N LEU A 22 -11.37 33.79 -33.21
CA LEU A 22 -11.33 33.87 -31.75
C LEU A 22 -9.86 34.07 -31.34
N GLU A 23 -9.57 35.22 -30.72
CA GLU A 23 -8.36 35.40 -29.93
C GLU A 23 -8.35 34.38 -28.79
N ALA A 24 -7.20 33.73 -28.58
CA ALA A 24 -6.99 32.84 -27.46
C ALA A 24 -7.15 33.61 -26.14
N ALA A 25 -7.97 33.06 -25.24
CA ALA A 25 -8.16 33.58 -23.89
C ALA A 25 -6.84 33.60 -23.09
N PRO A 26 -6.67 34.52 -22.13
CA PRO A 26 -5.44 34.65 -21.35
C PRO A 26 -5.18 33.41 -20.47
N VAL A 27 -3.91 33.02 -20.43
CA VAL A 27 -3.36 31.86 -19.71
C VAL A 27 -3.43 32.07 -18.19
N ASN A 28 -4.51 31.62 -17.55
CA ASN A 28 -4.58 31.36 -16.12
C ASN A 28 -4.99 29.90 -15.88
N ASP A 29 -4.31 29.28 -14.91
CA ASP A 29 -4.45 27.91 -14.40
C ASP A 29 -3.96 26.76 -15.30
N VAL A 30 -2.63 26.62 -15.40
CA VAL A 30 -2.04 25.33 -15.75
C VAL A 30 -2.06 24.45 -14.50
N LYS A 31 -2.88 23.40 -14.48
CA LYS A 31 -3.18 22.66 -13.24
C LYS A 31 -2.56 21.27 -13.06
N THR A 32 -1.99 20.59 -14.07
CA THR A 32 -1.51 19.20 -13.85
C THR A 32 -0.54 18.71 -14.93
N TYR A 33 0.50 17.92 -14.59
CA TYR A 33 1.14 17.01 -15.55
C TYR A 33 1.14 15.56 -15.05
N ASP A 34 0.76 14.64 -15.93
CA ASP A 34 0.87 13.19 -15.71
C ASP A 34 2.17 12.73 -16.35
N PHE A 35 3.12 12.23 -15.55
CA PHE A 35 4.15 11.39 -16.14
C PHE A 35 3.51 10.02 -16.41
N LYS A 36 2.79 9.89 -17.53
CA LYS A 36 2.89 8.63 -18.26
C LYS A 36 4.33 8.59 -18.75
N ALA A 37 5.21 7.99 -17.96
CA ALA A 37 6.29 7.23 -18.53
C ALA A 37 5.62 5.94 -19.03
N PRO A 38 5.27 5.77 -20.32
CA PRO A 38 5.07 4.45 -20.91
C PRO A 38 6.24 3.54 -20.50
N PHE A 39 6.00 2.77 -19.44
CA PHE A 39 5.69 1.36 -19.55
C PHE A 39 6.05 0.77 -20.90
N LYS A 40 7.24 0.17 -20.95
CA LYS A 40 7.91 -0.39 -22.14
C LYS A 40 8.49 0.69 -23.06
N ASP A 41 9.78 0.94 -22.89
CA ASP A 41 10.77 0.46 -23.85
C ASP A 41 12.17 0.94 -23.44
N TYR A 42 13.14 0.02 -23.46
CA TYR A 42 14.58 0.22 -23.32
C TYR A 42 15.11 0.92 -22.04
N ASN A 43 16.22 0.39 -21.53
CA ASN A 43 16.92 0.90 -20.36
C ASN A 43 17.20 2.41 -20.49
N ASN A 44 16.85 3.16 -19.43
CA ASN A 44 17.10 4.58 -19.22
C ASN A 44 16.18 5.58 -19.96
N LYS A 45 15.14 5.14 -20.68
CA LYS A 45 14.16 6.06 -21.29
C LYS A 45 13.13 6.55 -20.25
N ILE A 46 12.89 7.84 -20.21
CA ILE A 46 11.67 8.44 -19.65
C ILE A 46 10.85 8.97 -20.80
N VAL A 47 9.55 8.85 -20.69
CA VAL A 47 8.64 9.58 -21.54
C VAL A 47 7.92 10.60 -20.68
N LEU A 48 8.11 11.87 -21.03
CA LEU A 48 7.50 13.00 -20.36
C LEU A 48 6.22 13.38 -21.10
N SER A 49 5.10 13.45 -20.40
CA SER A 49 3.82 13.92 -20.93
C SER A 49 3.38 15.14 -20.11
N ILE A 50 2.82 16.16 -20.78
CA ILE A 50 2.32 17.37 -20.13
C ILE A 50 0.87 17.53 -20.55
N ASN A 51 -0.04 17.46 -19.59
CA ASN A 51 -1.48 17.55 -19.86
C ASN A 51 -1.95 19.00 -19.76
N ASN A 52 -3.06 19.30 -20.43
CA ASN A 52 -3.76 20.59 -20.32
C ASN A 52 -2.93 21.83 -20.71
N VAL A 53 -1.78 21.64 -21.36
CA VAL A 53 -1.00 22.70 -22.01
C VAL A 53 -0.82 22.28 -23.47
N PRO A 54 -1.29 23.08 -24.45
CA PRO A 54 -1.17 22.70 -25.85
C PRO A 54 0.26 22.92 -26.39
N SER A 55 0.95 23.97 -25.96
CA SER A 55 2.28 24.30 -26.45
C SER A 55 3.10 25.12 -25.44
N ALA A 56 4.42 25.13 -25.64
CA ALA A 56 5.35 25.91 -24.82
C ALA A 56 6.56 26.41 -25.61
N LYS A 57 7.12 27.56 -25.21
CA LYS A 57 8.43 28.00 -25.70
C LYS A 57 9.57 27.27 -25.01
N VAL A 58 9.38 26.99 -23.72
CA VAL A 58 10.38 26.41 -22.83
C VAL A 58 9.70 25.39 -21.92
N VAL A 59 10.30 24.20 -21.82
CA VAL A 59 10.00 23.22 -20.77
C VAL A 59 11.25 23.01 -19.93
N GLU A 60 11.17 23.21 -18.63
CA GLU A 60 12.27 22.91 -17.70
C GLU A 60 11.88 21.74 -16.81
N PHE A 61 12.82 20.89 -16.43
CA PHE A 61 12.56 19.85 -15.43
C PHE A 61 13.80 19.56 -14.60
N THR A 62 13.60 19.18 -13.34
CA THR A 62 14.68 18.67 -12.48
C THR A 62 14.65 17.15 -12.44
N SER A 63 15.81 16.51 -12.51
CA SER A 63 15.95 15.06 -12.49
C SER A 63 17.19 14.54 -11.76
N ASN A 64 17.14 13.32 -11.25
CA ASN A 64 18.30 12.66 -10.62
C ASN A 64 19.32 12.05 -11.63
N PHE A 65 19.09 12.26 -12.93
CA PHE A 65 19.92 11.76 -14.02
C PHE A 65 20.22 12.89 -15.00
N LYS A 66 21.35 12.81 -15.70
CA LYS A 66 21.70 13.75 -16.78
C LYS A 66 20.97 13.34 -18.06
N PRO A 67 20.03 14.14 -18.57
CA PRO A 67 19.38 13.84 -19.84
C PRO A 67 20.36 13.96 -21.00
N LYS A 68 20.21 13.10 -22.01
CA LYS A 68 20.77 13.28 -23.34
C LYS A 68 19.65 13.60 -24.31
N THR A 69 19.99 14.34 -25.36
CA THR A 69 19.15 14.50 -26.55
C THR A 69 18.64 13.12 -26.97
N GLY A 70 17.32 12.94 -26.95
CA GLY A 70 16.69 11.66 -27.27
C GLY A 70 16.95 11.23 -28.71
N TRP A 71 16.72 9.95 -29.00
CA TRP A 71 16.38 9.50 -30.35
C TRP A 71 14.85 9.52 -30.47
N GLY A 72 14.29 9.99 -31.59
CA GLY A 72 12.85 10.02 -31.81
C GLY A 72 12.22 11.40 -31.73
N SER A 73 11.01 11.48 -31.16
CA SER A 73 10.19 12.69 -31.08
C SER A 73 10.16 13.23 -29.64
N CYS A 74 10.32 14.54 -29.51
CA CYS A 74 10.09 15.29 -28.29
C CYS A 74 9.05 16.39 -28.56
N PHE A 75 7.86 16.25 -27.97
CA PHE A 75 6.75 17.20 -28.11
C PHE A 75 6.44 17.53 -29.57
N GLY A 76 6.19 16.47 -30.35
CA GLY A 76 5.83 16.54 -31.77
C GLY A 76 6.98 16.90 -32.72
N THR A 77 8.18 17.14 -32.17
CA THR A 77 9.35 17.60 -32.92
C THR A 77 10.46 16.55 -32.87
N ARG A 78 11.23 16.39 -33.95
CA ARG A 78 12.41 15.51 -33.88
C ARG A 78 13.41 16.03 -32.85
N ALA A 79 13.97 15.13 -32.04
CA ALA A 79 14.86 15.48 -30.95
C ALA A 79 16.12 16.27 -31.39
N ASP A 80 16.57 16.15 -32.66
CA ASP A 80 17.70 16.93 -33.21
C ASP A 80 17.40 18.43 -33.38
N LEU A 81 16.12 18.81 -33.36
CA LEU A 81 15.65 20.21 -33.47
C LEU A 81 15.33 20.85 -32.12
N VAL A 82 15.50 20.10 -31.02
CA VAL A 82 15.27 20.56 -29.65
C VAL A 82 16.63 20.80 -28.97
N ASN A 83 16.79 21.94 -28.30
CA ASN A 83 17.90 22.23 -27.41
C ASN A 83 17.67 21.53 -26.06
N PHE A 84 18.72 20.87 -25.54
CA PHE A 84 18.73 20.26 -24.21
C PHE A 84 19.84 20.92 -23.38
N GLU A 85 19.53 22.04 -22.72
CA GLU A 85 20.48 22.75 -21.86
C GLU A 85 20.41 22.16 -20.45
N THR A 86 21.48 21.53 -19.97
CA THR A 86 21.48 20.82 -18.68
C THR A 86 22.57 21.35 -17.76
N THR A 87 22.20 21.69 -16.53
CA THR A 87 23.10 22.14 -15.46
C THR A 87 22.96 21.25 -14.24
N GLN A 88 24.07 20.83 -13.64
CA GLN A 88 24.05 20.07 -12.38
C GLN A 88 23.91 21.03 -11.19
N LEU A 89 22.96 20.76 -10.32
CA LEU A 89 22.67 21.51 -9.11
C LEU A 89 23.61 21.08 -7.96
N SER A 90 23.71 21.91 -6.92
CA SER A 90 24.57 21.64 -5.75
C SER A 90 24.16 20.40 -4.96
N ASN A 91 22.88 20.00 -5.03
CA ASN A 91 22.35 18.77 -4.43
C ASN A 91 22.61 17.51 -5.29
N GLY A 92 23.27 17.67 -6.45
CA GLY A 92 23.61 16.58 -7.37
C GLY A 92 22.54 16.27 -8.43
N GLU A 93 21.33 16.85 -8.33
CA GLU A 93 20.31 16.75 -9.39
C GLU A 93 20.69 17.56 -10.63
N TYR A 94 19.94 17.37 -11.72
CA TYR A 94 20.14 18.05 -13.00
C TYR A 94 18.90 18.87 -13.33
N LEU A 95 19.07 20.16 -13.58
CA LEU A 95 18.06 21.01 -14.18
C LEU A 95 18.26 21.01 -15.69
N THR A 96 17.26 20.57 -16.45
CA THR A 96 17.28 20.52 -17.91
C THR A 96 16.20 21.41 -18.50
N LYS A 97 16.61 22.27 -19.42
CA LYS A 97 15.76 23.17 -20.19
C LYS A 97 15.67 22.71 -21.64
N LEU A 98 14.43 22.57 -22.11
CA LEU A 98 14.05 22.19 -23.46
C LEU A 98 13.48 23.41 -24.18
N SER A 99 13.97 23.67 -25.39
CA SER A 99 13.44 24.70 -26.28
C SER A 99 13.68 24.29 -27.74
N LEU A 100 12.96 24.87 -28.70
CA LEU A 100 13.28 24.64 -30.10
C LEU A 100 14.54 25.41 -30.51
N LYS A 101 15.31 24.85 -31.44
CA LYS A 101 16.41 25.57 -32.12
C LYS A 101 15.91 26.75 -32.94
N ASP A 102 14.69 26.64 -33.46
CA ASP A 102 13.95 27.77 -33.99
C ASP A 102 13.36 28.58 -32.83
N SER A 103 13.90 29.79 -32.62
CA SER A 103 13.48 30.70 -31.57
C SER A 103 12.02 31.17 -31.71
N GLU A 104 11.45 31.13 -32.92
CA GLU A 104 10.08 31.55 -33.18
C GLU A 104 9.05 30.42 -33.02
N GLY A 105 9.50 29.16 -33.00
CA GLY A 105 8.64 27.98 -32.82
C GLY A 105 8.26 27.70 -31.36
N SER A 106 7.37 26.73 -31.16
CA SER A 106 6.95 26.23 -29.84
C SER A 106 6.81 24.71 -29.87
N LEU A 107 7.12 24.05 -28.75
CA LEU A 107 6.95 22.61 -28.53
C LEU A 107 5.45 22.28 -28.51
N ASP A 108 5.04 21.16 -29.13
CA ASP A 108 3.66 20.65 -29.08
C ASP A 108 3.51 19.71 -27.88
N LEU A 109 2.98 20.26 -26.78
CA LEU A 109 2.87 19.55 -25.51
C LEU A 109 1.71 18.54 -25.48
N THR A 110 0.86 18.50 -26.51
CA THR A 110 -0.14 17.42 -26.68
C THR A 110 0.51 16.07 -27.01
N GLN A 111 1.76 16.10 -27.46
CA GLN A 111 2.58 14.93 -27.72
C GLN A 111 3.48 14.61 -26.53
N THR A 112 4.09 13.44 -26.51
CA THR A 112 5.06 13.08 -25.46
C THR A 112 6.48 13.48 -25.85
N CYS A 113 7.37 13.53 -24.87
CA CYS A 113 8.79 13.68 -25.09
C CYS A 113 9.61 12.50 -24.58
N ASP A 114 10.30 11.85 -25.50
CA ASP A 114 11.22 10.76 -25.22
C ASP A 114 12.57 11.32 -24.74
N ILE A 115 12.88 11.10 -23.48
CA ILE A 115 14.11 11.57 -22.82
C ILE A 115 14.96 10.36 -22.48
N MET A 116 16.17 10.31 -23.03
CA MET A 116 17.15 9.31 -22.64
C MET A 116 17.93 9.81 -21.44
N GLY A 117 17.86 9.09 -20.34
CA GLY A 117 18.85 9.20 -19.30
C GLY A 117 20.14 8.55 -19.75
N THR A 118 21.25 9.27 -19.66
CA THR A 118 22.48 8.54 -19.35
C THR A 118 22.45 8.18 -17.89
N ASP A 119 23.13 7.08 -17.54
CA ASP A 119 23.63 6.91 -16.19
C ASP A 119 24.15 8.28 -15.71
N SER A 120 23.93 8.61 -14.45
CA SER A 120 24.66 9.70 -13.81
C SER A 120 26.19 9.45 -13.80
N GLY A 121 26.68 8.48 -14.59
CA GLY A 121 28.05 8.00 -14.72
C GLY A 121 28.57 7.27 -13.49
N ASN A 122 27.75 7.07 -12.46
CA ASN A 122 28.23 6.93 -11.09
C ASN A 122 27.42 5.95 -10.25
N ALA A 123 26.75 4.95 -10.82
CA ALA A 123 26.38 3.79 -10.00
C ALA A 123 27.67 2.98 -9.76
N LEU A 124 28.57 3.52 -8.90
CA LEU A 124 29.79 2.83 -8.44
C LEU A 124 29.46 1.43 -7.89
N VAL A 125 28.22 1.28 -7.46
CA VAL A 125 27.72 0.21 -6.62
C VAL A 125 26.84 -0.80 -7.38
N LEU A 126 26.24 -0.42 -8.52
CA LEU A 126 25.52 -1.32 -9.44
C LEU A 126 25.63 -0.80 -10.89
N PRO A 127 26.73 -1.09 -11.61
CA PRO A 127 26.92 -0.62 -12.98
C PRO A 127 25.81 -1.12 -13.91
N GLY A 128 25.17 -0.22 -14.65
CA GLY A 128 24.14 -0.56 -15.65
C GLY A 128 22.69 -0.42 -15.19
N VAL A 129 22.44 -0.15 -13.90
CA VAL A 129 21.09 0.17 -13.40
C VAL A 129 20.91 1.69 -13.36
N VAL A 130 20.00 2.22 -14.18
CA VAL A 130 19.60 3.63 -14.14
C VAL A 130 18.14 3.73 -13.73
N VAL A 131 17.89 4.50 -12.66
CA VAL A 131 16.54 4.78 -12.17
C VAL A 131 16.25 6.26 -12.38
N PRO A 132 15.77 6.65 -13.57
CA PRO A 132 15.65 8.05 -13.91
C PRO A 132 14.35 8.60 -13.33
N ILE A 133 14.44 9.61 -12.47
CA ILE A 133 13.32 10.22 -11.75
C ILE A 133 13.29 11.71 -12.13
N VAL A 134 12.11 12.21 -12.50
CA VAL A 134 11.82 13.64 -12.64
C VAL A 134 11.20 14.13 -11.32
N SER A 135 11.75 15.21 -10.76
CA SER A 135 11.35 15.77 -9.46
C SER A 135 10.53 17.04 -9.55
N SER A 136 10.58 17.76 -10.67
CA SER A 136 9.78 18.95 -10.97
C SER A 136 9.73 19.21 -12.47
N VAL A 137 8.71 19.93 -12.94
CA VAL A 137 8.59 20.41 -14.32
C VAL A 137 8.09 21.86 -14.29
N LYS A 138 8.64 22.72 -15.13
CA LYS A 138 8.14 24.08 -15.42
C LYS A 138 7.83 24.20 -16.90
N VAL A 139 6.81 24.97 -17.22
CA VAL A 139 6.48 25.35 -18.60
C VAL A 139 6.42 26.87 -18.68
N ASP A 140 7.22 27.44 -19.57
CA ASP A 140 7.34 28.89 -19.77
C ASP A 140 7.54 29.66 -18.45
N GLY A 141 8.38 29.11 -17.57
CA GLY A 141 8.72 29.68 -16.26
C GLY A 141 7.67 29.44 -15.17
N LYS A 142 6.51 28.86 -15.48
CA LYS A 142 5.49 28.47 -14.49
C LYS A 142 5.77 27.05 -14.02
N ASP A 143 5.93 26.87 -12.71
CA ASP A 143 5.97 25.53 -12.12
C ASP A 143 4.66 24.80 -12.44
N LEU A 144 4.79 23.58 -12.94
CA LEU A 144 3.65 22.69 -13.07
C LEU A 144 3.51 21.92 -11.76
N GLU A 145 2.30 21.93 -11.22
CA GLU A 145 1.99 21.08 -10.10
C GLU A 145 2.09 19.62 -10.55
N ILE A 146 2.92 18.87 -9.82
CA ILE A 146 2.99 17.43 -9.99
C ILE A 146 1.76 16.87 -9.29
N GLU A 147 0.73 16.51 -10.06
CA GLU A 147 -0.30 15.60 -9.54
C GLU A 147 0.36 14.24 -9.33
N ARG A 148 1.04 14.12 -8.19
CA ARG A 148 1.28 12.82 -7.60
C ARG A 148 -0.09 12.38 -7.11
N PRO A 149 -0.54 11.15 -7.38
CA PRO A 149 -1.84 10.66 -6.90
C PRO A 149 -2.04 10.64 -5.37
N CYS A 150 -1.18 11.34 -4.63
CA CYS A 150 -0.98 11.40 -3.20
C CYS A 150 -0.44 12.76 -2.69
N ALA A 151 -0.46 13.84 -3.48
CA ALA A 151 -0.16 15.17 -2.94
C ALA A 151 -1.30 15.62 -1.99
N ASP A 152 -0.97 16.42 -0.97
CA ASP A 152 -1.91 17.01 0.02
C ASP A 152 -2.67 16.05 0.96
N ASN A 153 -1.99 15.08 1.58
CA ASN A 153 -2.57 14.17 2.59
C ASN A 153 -3.71 13.25 2.09
N VAL A 154 -3.92 13.10 0.78
CA VAL A 154 -5.02 12.29 0.22
C VAL A 154 -4.68 10.78 0.08
N CYS A 155 -3.42 10.37 0.29
CA CYS A 155 -3.03 8.96 0.30
C CYS A 155 -2.92 8.43 1.73
N GLU A 156 -4.06 7.99 2.25
CA GLU A 156 -4.13 7.27 3.52
C GLU A 156 -3.28 5.99 3.42
N ASN A 157 -2.42 5.79 4.42
CA ASN A 157 -1.71 4.52 4.59
C ASN A 157 -2.77 3.40 4.63
N PRO A 158 -2.73 2.38 3.74
CA PRO A 158 -3.78 1.37 3.69
C PRO A 158 -3.84 0.51 4.95
N THR A 159 -2.76 0.51 5.75
CA THR A 159 -2.65 -0.25 7.00
C THR A 159 -1.94 0.59 8.08
N PRO A 160 -2.57 1.65 8.60
CA PRO A 160 -1.97 2.52 9.62
C PRO A 160 -1.58 1.71 10.87
N GLY A 161 -0.39 1.99 11.41
CA GLY A 161 0.11 1.32 12.61
C GLY A 161 0.56 -0.14 12.43
N TYR A 162 0.39 -0.75 11.25
CA TYR A 162 0.81 -2.13 10.97
C TYR A 162 1.55 -2.22 9.64
N THR A 163 2.55 -3.09 9.56
CA THR A 163 3.21 -3.41 8.29
C THR A 163 2.32 -4.33 7.46
N ASN A 164 2.06 -3.96 6.22
CA ASN A 164 1.58 -4.87 5.18
C ASN A 164 2.61 -4.87 4.06
N ALA A 165 3.46 -5.89 4.06
CA ALA A 165 4.61 -6.02 3.18
C ALA A 165 4.39 -7.07 2.10
N ALA A 166 5.02 -6.89 0.94
CA ALA A 166 5.16 -7.94 -0.05
C ALA A 166 6.54 -7.91 -0.68
N TYR A 167 7.09 -9.10 -0.95
CA TYR A 167 8.27 -9.25 -1.78
C TYR A 167 7.90 -9.11 -3.26
N TYR A 168 8.58 -8.22 -3.96
CA TYR A 168 8.59 -8.18 -5.42
C TYR A 168 9.84 -8.92 -5.91
N ALA A 169 9.63 -10.09 -6.52
CA ALA A 169 10.72 -10.87 -7.09
C ALA A 169 11.16 -10.30 -8.45
N GLN A 170 12.44 -9.99 -8.59
CA GLN A 170 13.09 -9.44 -9.78
C GLN A 170 12.75 -10.24 -11.03
N TRP A 171 12.77 -11.57 -10.93
CA TRP A 171 12.52 -12.46 -12.06
C TRP A 171 11.04 -12.55 -12.48
N ALA A 172 10.11 -11.97 -11.70
CA ALA A 172 8.68 -11.97 -12.01
C ALA A 172 8.37 -11.29 -13.35
N VAL A 173 9.24 -10.38 -13.81
CA VAL A 173 9.08 -9.68 -15.10
C VAL A 173 9.15 -10.60 -16.31
N TRP A 174 9.74 -11.78 -16.16
CA TRP A 174 10.01 -12.70 -17.26
C TRP A 174 8.86 -13.70 -17.46
N GLY A 175 9.05 -14.97 -17.07
CA GLY A 175 8.08 -16.04 -17.29
C GLY A 175 6.74 -15.80 -16.60
N ARG A 176 6.72 -15.01 -15.53
CA ARG A 176 5.49 -14.64 -14.83
C ARG A 176 4.78 -13.44 -15.44
N LYS A 177 5.43 -12.73 -16.36
CA LYS A 177 4.93 -11.53 -17.04
C LYS A 177 4.35 -10.49 -16.07
N TYR A 178 4.83 -10.48 -14.83
CA TYR A 178 4.36 -9.56 -13.82
C TYR A 178 5.23 -8.32 -13.89
N ASN A 179 4.65 -7.25 -14.41
CA ASN A 179 5.34 -6.01 -14.62
C ASN A 179 5.35 -5.20 -13.32
N PRO A 180 6.50 -4.73 -12.84
CA PRO A 180 6.59 -4.07 -11.54
C PRO A 180 5.79 -2.78 -11.49
N TYR A 181 5.53 -2.16 -12.64
CA TYR A 181 4.74 -0.94 -12.69
C TYR A 181 3.23 -1.21 -12.64
N ASP A 182 2.75 -2.42 -12.95
CA ASP A 182 1.34 -2.82 -12.83
C ASP A 182 0.95 -3.21 -11.39
N PHE A 183 1.97 -3.36 -10.53
CA PHE A 183 1.84 -3.71 -9.12
C PHE A 183 0.98 -2.70 -8.35
N LYS A 184 0.06 -3.18 -7.51
CA LYS A 184 -0.86 -2.36 -6.71
C LYS A 184 -0.21 -1.89 -5.41
N TYR A 185 0.78 -1.00 -5.54
CA TYR A 185 1.51 -0.39 -4.41
C TYR A 185 0.60 0.32 -3.39
N ASP A 186 -0.61 0.76 -3.78
CA ASP A 186 -1.59 1.43 -2.92
C ASP A 186 -2.30 0.48 -1.92
N LYS A 187 -2.03 -0.83 -1.98
CA LYS A 187 -2.56 -1.83 -1.03
C LYS A 187 -1.56 -2.24 0.05
N LEU A 188 -0.35 -1.72 -0.02
CA LEU A 188 0.76 -2.03 0.89
C LEU A 188 1.33 -0.74 1.45
N ASN A 189 1.99 -0.86 2.60
CA ASN A 189 2.83 0.22 3.13
C ASN A 189 4.29 -0.19 3.31
N THR A 190 4.64 -1.42 2.90
CA THR A 190 6.01 -1.89 2.74
C THR A 190 6.15 -2.65 1.41
N ILE A 191 7.20 -2.34 0.64
CA ILE A 191 7.64 -3.14 -0.50
C ILE A 191 9.07 -3.62 -0.26
N ILE A 192 9.33 -4.90 -0.55
CA ILE A 192 10.65 -5.49 -0.41
C ILE A 192 11.09 -5.99 -1.79
N TYR A 193 12.11 -5.36 -2.38
CA TYR A 193 12.62 -5.76 -3.70
C TYR A 193 13.63 -6.90 -3.55
N ALA A 194 13.30 -8.08 -4.08
CA ALA A 194 14.12 -9.29 -4.00
C ALA A 194 14.65 -9.69 -5.39
N PHE A 195 15.90 -10.08 -5.59
CA PHE A 195 17.02 -9.92 -4.67
C PHE A 195 18.14 -9.16 -5.36
N ILE A 196 18.95 -8.48 -4.56
CA ILE A 196 20.18 -7.86 -5.01
C ILE A 196 21.33 -8.77 -4.62
N GLY A 197 22.24 -8.99 -5.56
CA GLY A 197 23.40 -9.84 -5.35
C GLY A 197 24.54 -9.12 -4.64
N PHE A 198 25.49 -9.91 -4.14
CA PHE A 198 26.76 -9.40 -3.62
C PHE A 198 27.91 -10.38 -3.87
N ASP A 199 29.12 -9.85 -3.86
CA ASP A 199 30.35 -10.62 -3.81
C ASP A 199 30.73 -10.93 -2.36
N LYS A 200 30.78 -12.22 -2.03
CA LYS A 200 31.02 -12.69 -0.66
C LYS A 200 32.41 -12.39 -0.11
N ASN A 201 33.41 -12.11 -0.96
CA ASN A 201 34.79 -11.89 -0.52
C ASN A 201 35.06 -10.41 -0.27
N THR A 202 34.48 -9.55 -1.10
CA THR A 202 34.72 -8.10 -1.08
C THR A 202 33.59 -7.32 -0.45
N GLY A 203 32.38 -7.86 -0.40
CA GLY A 203 31.16 -7.13 -0.02
C GLY A 203 30.61 -6.21 -1.11
N ASN A 204 31.21 -6.19 -2.31
CA ASN A 204 30.67 -5.41 -3.42
C ASN A 204 29.28 -5.91 -3.79
N ILE A 205 28.29 -5.01 -3.87
CA ILE A 205 26.96 -5.38 -4.35
C ILE A 205 26.94 -5.42 -5.88
N LYS A 206 26.08 -6.27 -6.42
CA LYS A 206 26.02 -6.60 -7.85
C LYS A 206 24.60 -6.95 -8.26
N THR A 207 24.31 -6.76 -9.53
CA THR A 207 23.06 -7.20 -10.14
C THR A 207 23.06 -8.72 -10.30
N LEU A 208 21.90 -9.35 -10.10
CA LEU A 208 21.65 -10.73 -10.50
C LEU A 208 21.14 -10.80 -11.95
N ASP A 209 20.30 -9.82 -12.33
CA ASP A 209 19.80 -9.58 -13.68
C ASP A 209 19.62 -8.06 -13.93
N ALA A 210 20.56 -7.47 -14.67
CA ALA A 210 20.62 -6.02 -14.88
C ALA A 210 19.37 -5.45 -15.56
N SER A 211 18.75 -6.25 -16.43
CA SER A 211 17.56 -5.82 -17.18
C SER A 211 16.36 -5.77 -16.24
N ALA A 212 16.13 -6.85 -15.48
CA ALA A 212 15.06 -6.89 -14.51
C ALA A 212 15.24 -5.86 -13.39
N ASP A 213 16.49 -5.66 -12.91
CA ASP A 213 16.82 -4.64 -11.91
C ASP A 213 16.50 -3.23 -12.38
N SER A 214 16.80 -2.91 -13.64
CA SER A 214 16.48 -1.59 -14.19
C SER A 214 14.97 -1.30 -14.18
N TRP A 215 14.12 -2.32 -14.30
CA TRP A 215 12.67 -2.16 -14.30
C TRP A 215 12.10 -2.14 -12.88
N GLY A 216 12.42 -3.16 -12.08
CA GLY A 216 11.84 -3.37 -10.77
C GLY A 216 12.31 -2.36 -9.72
N LEU A 217 13.59 -2.00 -9.71
CA LEU A 217 14.10 -0.95 -8.82
C LEU A 217 13.55 0.42 -9.21
N SER A 218 13.38 0.68 -10.51
CA SER A 218 12.78 1.95 -10.98
C SER A 218 11.33 2.08 -10.57
N ALA A 219 10.52 1.04 -10.79
CA ALA A 219 9.12 1.04 -10.38
C ALA A 219 8.95 1.23 -8.87
N SER A 220 9.73 0.50 -8.07
CA SER A 220 9.68 0.56 -6.61
C SER A 220 10.16 1.91 -6.06
N ALA A 221 11.22 2.49 -6.64
CA ALA A 221 11.68 3.84 -6.29
C ALA A 221 10.63 4.91 -6.60
N ARG A 222 9.95 4.82 -7.75
CA ARG A 222 8.86 5.72 -8.11
C ARG A 222 7.68 5.56 -7.17
N ALA A 223 7.34 4.33 -6.80
CA ALA A 223 6.30 4.06 -5.82
C ALA A 223 6.64 4.69 -4.47
N ALA A 224 7.88 4.54 -3.97
CA ALA A 224 8.31 5.16 -2.72
C ALA A 224 8.24 6.70 -2.74
N LYS A 225 8.48 7.32 -3.91
CA LYS A 225 8.30 8.76 -4.09
C LYS A 225 6.84 9.20 -4.22
N LYS A 226 6.00 8.32 -4.77
CA LYS A 226 4.56 8.53 -4.95
C LYS A 226 3.80 8.37 -3.63
N TYR A 227 4.16 7.40 -2.82
CA TYR A 227 3.51 7.06 -1.55
C TYR A 227 4.47 7.36 -0.38
N PRO A 228 4.41 8.55 0.25
CA PRO A 228 5.38 8.94 1.29
C PRO A 228 5.39 8.02 2.52
N TYR A 229 4.29 7.30 2.78
CA TYR A 229 4.19 6.30 3.85
C TYR A 229 4.92 4.98 3.54
N LEU A 230 5.26 4.72 2.27
CA LEU A 230 5.77 3.43 1.82
C LEU A 230 7.21 3.22 2.28
N LYS A 231 7.41 2.21 3.14
CA LYS A 231 8.73 1.64 3.37
C LYS A 231 9.16 0.84 2.15
N SER A 232 10.38 1.05 1.69
CA SER A 232 10.95 0.39 0.52
C SER A 232 12.30 -0.19 0.88
N PHE A 233 12.40 -1.52 0.83
CA PHE A 233 13.59 -2.27 1.20
C PHE A 233 14.30 -2.84 -0.03
N LEU A 234 15.62 -2.69 -0.04
CA LEU A 234 16.50 -3.48 -0.91
C LEU A 234 16.83 -4.79 -0.16
N SER A 235 16.35 -5.93 -0.67
CA SER A 235 16.63 -7.23 -0.05
C SER A 235 17.84 -7.91 -0.66
N PHE A 236 18.74 -8.37 0.21
CA PHE A 236 19.93 -9.13 -0.17
C PHE A 236 19.82 -10.53 0.41
N GLY A 237 20.08 -11.55 -0.42
CA GLY A 237 20.09 -12.93 0.02
C GLY A 237 19.00 -13.79 -0.61
N GLY A 238 18.12 -14.34 0.22
CA GLY A 238 17.15 -15.36 -0.11
C GLY A 238 17.79 -16.75 -0.18
N TRP A 239 16.99 -17.79 -0.41
CA TRP A 239 17.47 -19.16 -0.56
C TRP A 239 18.66 -19.29 -1.54
N THR A 240 18.61 -18.64 -2.70
CA THR A 240 19.71 -18.65 -3.68
C THR A 240 19.91 -17.31 -4.41
N ASN A 241 21.15 -17.05 -4.79
CA ASN A 241 21.54 -16.03 -5.79
C ASN A 241 22.06 -16.74 -7.05
N ASN A 242 21.29 -16.74 -8.13
CA ASN A 242 21.60 -17.43 -9.39
C ASN A 242 21.97 -18.92 -9.19
N GLY A 243 21.17 -19.63 -8.38
CA GLY A 243 21.36 -21.06 -8.10
C GLY A 243 22.44 -21.40 -7.06
N VAL A 244 23.11 -20.39 -6.49
CA VAL A 244 24.08 -20.57 -5.39
C VAL A 244 23.39 -20.26 -4.07
N THR A 245 23.40 -21.19 -3.12
CA THR A 245 22.87 -21.00 -1.76
C THR A 245 23.57 -19.84 -1.06
N THR A 246 22.80 -18.93 -0.45
CA THR A 246 23.37 -17.67 0.07
C THR A 246 23.91 -17.78 1.49
N ALA A 247 23.48 -18.75 2.31
CA ALA A 247 24.01 -18.89 3.67
C ALA A 247 25.55 -18.94 3.74
N PRO A 248 26.26 -19.78 2.94
CA PRO A 248 27.72 -19.75 2.87
C PRO A 248 28.30 -18.44 2.36
N MET A 249 27.56 -17.73 1.50
CA MET A 249 27.99 -16.43 0.96
C MET A 249 27.99 -15.37 2.06
N PHE A 250 26.92 -15.29 2.85
CA PHE A 250 26.86 -14.40 4.00
C PHE A 250 27.87 -14.79 5.07
N GLU A 251 28.07 -16.08 5.33
CA GLU A 251 29.06 -16.51 6.30
C GLU A 251 30.47 -16.07 5.89
N GLN A 252 30.81 -16.21 4.61
CA GLN A 252 32.08 -15.73 4.07
C GLN A 252 32.19 -14.20 4.17
N LEU A 253 31.12 -13.47 3.81
CA LEU A 253 31.05 -12.01 3.92
C LEU A 253 31.28 -11.54 5.36
N ALA A 254 30.63 -12.19 6.32
CA ALA A 254 30.67 -11.84 7.74
C ALA A 254 31.93 -12.35 8.45
N SER A 255 32.82 -13.06 7.75
CA SER A 255 34.11 -13.51 8.29
C SER A 255 35.22 -12.48 8.15
N ASN A 256 34.97 -11.34 7.49
CA ASN A 256 35.95 -10.27 7.30
C ASN A 256 35.31 -8.89 7.54
N GLN A 257 35.96 -8.06 8.37
CA GLN A 257 35.45 -6.75 8.75
C GLN A 257 35.34 -5.80 7.55
N GLN A 258 36.34 -5.78 6.67
CA GLN A 258 36.39 -4.90 5.51
C GLN A 258 35.29 -5.24 4.50
N SER A 259 34.98 -6.54 4.30
CA SER A 259 33.88 -6.94 3.42
C SER A 259 32.52 -6.58 4.00
N MET A 260 32.30 -6.71 5.31
CA MET A 260 31.07 -6.23 5.96
C MET A 260 30.90 -4.72 5.82
N GLU A 261 31.96 -3.95 6.08
CA GLU A 261 31.94 -2.48 5.97
C GLU A 261 31.69 -2.01 4.53
N ASN A 262 32.33 -2.67 3.56
CA ASN A 262 32.13 -2.35 2.16
C ASN A 262 30.72 -2.68 1.70
N PHE A 263 30.17 -3.84 2.10
CA PHE A 263 28.77 -4.19 1.85
C PHE A 263 27.81 -3.16 2.44
N ALA A 264 27.99 -2.79 3.71
CA ALA A 264 27.10 -1.84 4.39
C ALA A 264 27.14 -0.47 3.72
N LYS A 265 28.35 0.04 3.45
CA LYS A 265 28.56 1.31 2.74
C LYS A 265 27.86 1.33 1.39
N GLN A 266 28.12 0.31 0.57
CA GLN A 266 27.56 0.25 -0.77
C GLN A 266 26.04 0.09 -0.74
N SER A 267 25.50 -0.77 0.13
CA SER A 267 24.05 -0.96 0.26
C SER A 267 23.34 0.35 0.62
N VAL A 268 23.90 1.12 1.57
CA VAL A 268 23.37 2.42 1.96
C VAL A 268 23.51 3.46 0.84
N GLU A 269 24.64 3.49 0.13
CA GLU A 269 24.84 4.37 -1.04
C GLU A 269 23.81 4.08 -2.14
N LEU A 270 23.55 2.81 -2.45
CA LEU A 270 22.55 2.39 -3.42
C LEU A 270 21.14 2.78 -2.97
N MET A 271 20.76 2.47 -1.72
CA MET A 271 19.46 2.82 -1.14
C MET A 271 19.20 4.33 -1.25
N ARG A 272 20.17 5.15 -0.83
CA ARG A 272 20.10 6.62 -0.92
C ARG A 272 19.93 7.08 -2.37
N LYS A 273 20.72 6.52 -3.29
CA LYS A 273 20.70 6.90 -4.70
C LYS A 273 19.38 6.59 -5.39
N LEU A 274 18.77 5.44 -5.08
CA LEU A 274 17.51 5.02 -5.67
C LEU A 274 16.28 5.67 -5.01
N GLY A 275 16.45 6.32 -3.85
CA GLY A 275 15.34 6.86 -3.08
C GLY A 275 14.59 5.80 -2.26
N PHE A 276 15.20 4.65 -2.04
CA PHE A 276 14.71 3.67 -1.07
C PHE A 276 14.96 4.18 0.36
N ASN A 277 14.29 3.57 1.34
CA ASN A 277 14.42 3.97 2.74
C ASN A 277 14.73 2.81 3.71
N GLY A 278 15.00 1.60 3.21
CA GLY A 278 15.50 0.51 4.04
C GLY A 278 16.33 -0.54 3.31
N ILE A 279 16.99 -1.37 4.13
CA ILE A 279 17.74 -2.57 3.71
C ILE A 279 17.13 -3.79 4.41
N ASP A 280 16.91 -4.87 3.68
CA ASP A 280 16.46 -6.16 4.18
C ASP A 280 17.56 -7.21 3.97
N ILE A 281 17.80 -8.05 4.98
CA ILE A 281 18.76 -9.16 4.90
C ILE A 281 18.02 -10.48 5.05
N ASP A 282 18.16 -11.34 4.05
CA ASP A 282 17.53 -12.64 4.02
C ASP A 282 18.60 -13.75 3.98
N TRP A 283 19.10 -14.14 5.17
CA TRP A 283 20.19 -15.10 5.32
C TRP A 283 19.65 -16.52 5.56
N GLU A 284 19.42 -17.26 4.46
CA GLU A 284 18.83 -18.61 4.46
C GLU A 284 19.80 -19.74 4.04
N TRP A 285 19.76 -20.92 4.65
CA TRP A 285 19.62 -21.12 6.10
C TRP A 285 20.91 -21.74 6.61
N TRP A 286 21.29 -21.41 7.84
CA TRP A 286 22.40 -22.09 8.51
C TRP A 286 22.02 -23.48 9.04
N SER A 287 20.73 -23.83 9.03
CA SER A 287 20.19 -25.08 9.56
C SER A 287 20.62 -26.34 8.80
N ASP A 288 21.13 -26.18 7.58
CA ASP A 288 21.65 -27.29 6.78
C ASP A 288 23.01 -27.81 7.29
N TYR A 289 23.61 -27.11 8.26
CA TYR A 289 24.90 -27.46 8.83
C TYR A 289 24.81 -28.11 10.23
N GLY A 290 23.62 -28.14 10.86
CA GLY A 290 23.40 -28.66 12.23
C GLY A 290 23.01 -27.60 13.26
N ASP A 291 22.42 -28.01 14.39
CA ASP A 291 21.99 -27.09 15.46
C ASP A 291 23.17 -26.47 16.25
N ASP A 292 24.36 -27.06 16.14
CA ASP A 292 25.60 -26.67 16.82
C ASP A 292 26.51 -25.75 15.99
N VAL A 293 26.05 -25.25 14.84
CA VAL A 293 26.89 -24.42 13.96
C VAL A 293 26.23 -23.10 13.53
N ALA A 294 25.06 -22.78 14.09
CA ALA A 294 24.34 -21.55 13.76
C ALA A 294 25.20 -20.28 13.96
N PRO A 295 25.33 -19.36 12.97
CA PRO A 295 26.40 -18.36 12.90
C PRO A 295 26.11 -17.08 13.72
N ALA A 296 25.55 -17.20 14.92
CA ALA A 296 25.04 -16.08 15.71
C ALA A 296 26.06 -14.96 15.94
N LYS A 297 27.33 -15.28 16.25
CA LYS A 297 28.43 -14.30 16.39
C LYS A 297 28.64 -13.46 15.13
N LYS A 298 28.82 -14.11 13.97
CA LYS A 298 29.09 -13.44 12.70
C LYS A 298 27.88 -12.63 12.23
N MET A 299 26.69 -13.21 12.34
CA MET A 299 25.43 -12.56 11.99
C MET A 299 25.19 -11.29 12.80
N LEU A 300 25.37 -11.35 14.13
CA LEU A 300 25.21 -10.17 14.99
C LEU A 300 26.26 -9.08 14.69
N ALA A 301 27.51 -9.47 14.42
CA ALA A 301 28.56 -8.52 14.03
C ALA A 301 28.19 -7.79 12.73
N PHE A 302 27.72 -8.54 11.72
CA PHE A 302 27.27 -7.99 10.45
C PHE A 302 26.11 -7.00 10.61
N PHE A 303 25.10 -7.34 11.40
CA PHE A 303 23.97 -6.44 11.64
C PHE A 303 24.36 -5.15 12.38
N LYS A 304 25.35 -5.22 13.29
CA LYS A 304 25.89 -4.02 13.95
C LYS A 304 26.58 -3.09 12.95
N VAL A 305 27.36 -3.64 12.01
CA VAL A 305 28.02 -2.85 10.95
C VAL A 305 26.98 -2.18 10.05
N LEU A 306 25.97 -2.93 9.61
CA LEU A 306 24.92 -2.41 8.73
C LEU A 306 24.06 -1.33 9.41
N ARG A 307 23.65 -1.55 10.66
CA ARG A 307 22.90 -0.57 11.45
C ARG A 307 23.69 0.72 11.65
N ALA A 308 24.99 0.62 11.96
CA ALA A 308 25.84 1.80 12.16
C ALA A 308 25.95 2.66 10.89
N GLU A 309 26.09 2.06 9.71
CA GLU A 309 26.14 2.82 8.46
C GLU A 309 24.78 3.45 8.11
N LEU A 310 23.67 2.74 8.36
CA LEU A 310 22.32 3.30 8.22
C LEU A 310 22.06 4.48 9.18
N ASP A 311 22.52 4.39 10.43
CA ASP A 311 22.37 5.46 11.43
C ASP A 311 23.19 6.69 11.06
N LYS A 312 24.41 6.48 10.56
CA LYS A 312 25.27 7.55 10.03
C LYS A 312 24.59 8.26 8.86
N ALA A 313 24.03 7.52 7.91
CA ALA A 313 23.27 8.11 6.79
C ALA A 313 21.98 8.80 7.26
N SER A 314 21.27 8.20 8.23
CA SER A 314 20.04 8.78 8.80
C SER A 314 20.31 10.14 9.43
N LYS A 315 21.40 10.24 10.20
CA LYS A 315 21.86 11.50 10.82
C LYS A 315 22.27 12.54 9.77
N ALA A 316 22.98 12.13 8.71
CA ALA A 316 23.41 13.03 7.65
C ALA A 316 22.23 13.61 6.86
N ASP A 317 21.19 12.80 6.64
CA ASP A 317 20.04 13.18 5.79
C ASP A 317 18.84 13.69 6.60
N GLY A 318 18.91 13.70 7.93
CA GLY A 318 17.82 14.15 8.81
C GLY A 318 16.55 13.29 8.70
N LYS A 319 16.66 12.03 8.30
CA LYS A 319 15.52 11.12 8.10
C LYS A 319 15.83 9.71 8.57
N LYS A 320 14.80 8.95 8.92
CA LYS A 320 14.95 7.57 9.40
C LYS A 320 15.19 6.60 8.23
N TYR A 321 16.23 5.77 8.35
CA TYR A 321 16.43 4.60 7.51
C TYR A 321 16.19 3.30 8.27
N TYR A 322 15.50 2.37 7.61
CA TYR A 322 15.00 1.14 8.20
C TYR A 322 15.96 -0.03 7.94
N LEU A 323 16.08 -0.91 8.94
CA LEU A 323 16.74 -2.20 8.78
C LEU A 323 15.74 -3.32 9.02
N ALA A 324 15.61 -4.23 8.06
CA ALA A 324 14.79 -5.43 8.17
C ALA A 324 15.63 -6.70 8.04
N ILE A 325 15.05 -7.81 8.50
CA ILE A 325 15.62 -9.13 8.36
C ILE A 325 14.50 -10.15 8.14
N ALA A 326 14.69 -11.09 7.22
CA ALA A 326 13.85 -12.28 7.11
C ALA A 326 14.44 -13.45 7.91
N VAL A 327 13.60 -14.13 8.69
CA VAL A 327 14.04 -15.09 9.71
C VAL A 327 13.16 -16.35 9.79
N ASN A 328 13.67 -17.39 10.44
CA ASN A 328 13.08 -18.73 10.42
C ASN A 328 11.76 -18.82 11.20
N GLY A 329 10.77 -19.52 10.64
CA GLY A 329 9.48 -19.77 11.28
C GLY A 329 9.43 -20.95 12.27
N ALA A 330 10.56 -21.55 12.66
CA ALA A 330 10.60 -22.71 13.56
C ALA A 330 11.29 -22.40 14.90
N ARG A 331 10.61 -22.71 16.01
CA ARG A 331 11.15 -22.55 17.38
C ARG A 331 12.53 -23.18 17.55
N SER A 332 12.72 -24.41 17.07
CA SER A 332 14.02 -25.11 17.23
C SER A 332 15.19 -24.35 16.60
N ARG A 333 14.96 -23.66 15.47
CA ARG A 333 15.99 -22.87 14.78
C ARG A 333 16.27 -21.53 15.46
N ILE A 334 15.25 -20.96 16.09
CA ILE A 334 15.37 -19.76 16.94
C ILE A 334 16.23 -20.10 18.16
N GLU A 335 15.92 -21.19 18.85
CA GLU A 335 16.64 -21.64 20.05
C GLU A 335 18.10 -22.05 19.73
N ALA A 336 18.39 -22.56 18.53
CA ALA A 336 19.74 -22.93 18.10
C ALA A 336 20.74 -21.74 18.07
N MET A 337 20.26 -20.51 17.87
CA MET A 337 21.12 -19.30 17.87
C MET A 337 21.69 -18.98 19.26
N GLU A 338 21.01 -19.43 20.31
CA GLU A 338 21.34 -19.17 21.72
C GLU A 338 21.69 -20.46 22.48
N ASN A 339 21.80 -21.59 21.78
CA ASN A 339 22.16 -22.88 22.38
C ASN A 339 23.58 -22.81 22.99
N PRO A 340 23.76 -23.04 24.30
CA PRO A 340 25.07 -22.98 24.94
C PRO A 340 26.11 -23.97 24.38
N ASN A 341 25.66 -25.07 23.76
CA ASN A 341 26.53 -26.05 23.13
C ASN A 341 27.01 -25.61 21.74
N ASN A 342 26.38 -24.59 21.14
CA ASN A 342 26.83 -24.01 19.89
C ASN A 342 28.02 -23.05 20.19
N PRO A 343 29.25 -23.32 19.70
CA PRO A 343 30.41 -22.45 19.91
C PRO A 343 30.27 -21.07 19.26
N ASN A 344 29.35 -20.92 18.31
CA ASN A 344 29.02 -19.66 17.65
C ASN A 344 27.87 -18.89 18.32
N SER A 345 27.28 -19.43 19.40
CA SER A 345 26.19 -18.78 20.13
C SER A 345 26.62 -17.45 20.75
N VAL A 346 25.65 -16.55 20.93
CA VAL A 346 25.80 -15.29 21.65
C VAL A 346 24.65 -15.19 22.64
N ALA A 347 24.95 -14.83 23.89
CA ALA A 347 23.92 -14.57 24.90
C ALA A 347 23.00 -13.43 24.44
N ASP A 348 21.69 -13.58 24.67
CA ASP A 348 20.67 -12.59 24.27
C ASP A 348 20.76 -12.23 22.76
N PHE A 349 21.17 -13.16 21.89
CA PHE A 349 21.32 -12.90 20.45
C PHE A 349 20.05 -12.26 19.87
N TRP A 350 18.87 -12.84 20.11
CA TRP A 350 17.63 -12.34 19.52
C TRP A 350 17.19 -11.02 20.12
N LYS A 351 17.37 -10.81 21.43
CA LYS A 351 17.15 -9.51 22.07
C LYS A 351 18.08 -8.42 21.53
N GLN A 352 19.35 -8.74 21.25
CA GLN A 352 20.30 -7.81 20.63
C GLN A 352 19.89 -7.51 19.19
N THR A 353 19.58 -8.53 18.39
CA THR A 353 19.08 -8.37 17.02
C THR A 353 17.80 -7.53 17.00
N GLY A 354 16.84 -7.80 17.88
CA GLY A 354 15.60 -7.03 18.02
C GLY A 354 15.80 -5.55 18.37
N LYS A 355 16.95 -5.15 18.93
CA LYS A 355 17.29 -3.73 19.12
C LYS A 355 17.80 -3.06 17.83
N LEU A 356 18.46 -3.81 16.96
CA LEU A 356 19.05 -3.32 15.71
C LEU A 356 18.02 -3.20 14.59
N MET A 357 17.04 -4.12 14.56
CA MET A 357 16.04 -4.21 13.49
C MET A 357 14.87 -3.26 13.71
N ASP A 358 14.29 -2.74 12.64
CA ASP A 358 12.99 -2.08 12.60
C ASP A 358 11.86 -3.08 12.31
N GLU A 359 12.11 -4.06 11.42
CA GLU A 359 11.18 -5.14 11.06
C GLU A 359 11.89 -6.50 11.07
N ILE A 360 11.22 -7.53 11.58
CA ILE A 360 11.68 -8.92 11.58
C ILE A 360 10.59 -9.75 10.90
N ASN A 361 10.84 -10.08 9.64
CA ASN A 361 9.94 -10.82 8.76
C ASN A 361 10.07 -12.33 9.03
N ILE A 362 9.18 -12.90 9.83
CA ILE A 362 9.22 -14.33 10.13
C ILE A 362 8.62 -15.09 8.94
N MET A 363 9.38 -15.98 8.32
CA MET A 363 8.91 -16.83 7.23
C MET A 363 8.04 -17.96 7.77
N ASN A 364 6.78 -17.64 8.10
CA ASN A 364 5.80 -18.58 8.65
C ASN A 364 5.08 -19.43 7.57
N TYR A 365 5.85 -19.84 6.57
CA TYR A 365 5.46 -20.70 5.46
C TYR A 365 6.57 -21.72 5.23
N ASP A 366 6.40 -22.60 4.26
CA ASP A 366 7.38 -23.66 3.94
C ASP A 366 7.66 -24.64 5.07
N TYR A 367 6.70 -24.84 5.97
CA TYR A 367 6.82 -25.88 7.00
C TYR A 367 6.77 -27.29 6.41
N GLN A 368 6.06 -27.48 5.30
CA GLN A 368 5.82 -28.77 4.67
C GLN A 368 5.73 -28.61 3.15
N GLY A 369 6.26 -29.58 2.40
CA GLY A 369 6.27 -29.55 0.94
C GLY A 369 6.74 -30.88 0.33
N GLY A 370 6.98 -30.88 -0.98
CA GLY A 370 7.36 -32.08 -1.73
C GLY A 370 8.67 -32.76 -1.28
N TRP A 371 9.55 -32.04 -0.56
CA TRP A 371 10.77 -32.61 0.04
C TRP A 371 10.48 -33.58 1.18
N GLY A 372 9.26 -33.58 1.74
CA GLY A 372 8.85 -34.46 2.85
C GLY A 372 8.53 -35.91 2.45
N THR A 373 9.08 -36.44 1.35
CA THR A 373 8.76 -37.80 0.91
C THR A 373 9.06 -38.84 2.01
N GLY A 374 8.07 -39.68 2.30
CA GLY A 374 8.09 -40.64 3.42
C GLY A 374 7.50 -40.10 4.73
N ALA A 375 7.34 -38.78 4.88
CA ALA A 375 6.67 -38.16 6.03
C ALA A 375 5.15 -38.02 5.80
N PRO A 376 4.33 -37.91 6.87
CA PRO A 376 2.92 -37.54 6.75
C PRO A 376 2.76 -36.11 6.22
N ALA A 377 1.83 -35.92 5.27
CA ALA A 377 1.45 -34.62 4.75
C ALA A 377 0.81 -33.73 5.83
N TRP A 378 1.25 -32.48 5.90
CA TRP A 378 0.69 -31.45 6.79
C TRP A 378 0.73 -30.07 6.10
N PHE A 379 0.17 -29.05 6.76
CA PHE A 379 0.03 -27.72 6.17
C PHE A 379 1.34 -26.94 6.11
N GLN A 380 1.54 -26.17 5.04
CA GLN A 380 2.77 -25.40 4.81
C GLN A 380 2.89 -24.14 5.68
N ALA A 381 1.77 -23.59 6.16
CA ALA A 381 1.73 -22.31 6.87
C ALA A 381 0.77 -22.36 8.07
N SER A 382 0.88 -23.40 8.90
CA SER A 382 0.03 -23.57 10.09
C SER A 382 0.17 -22.41 11.08
N ALA A 383 -0.94 -21.85 11.54
CA ALA A 383 -0.96 -20.89 12.66
C ALA A 383 -0.69 -21.58 14.00
N ALA A 384 -1.29 -22.74 14.22
CA ALA A 384 -1.14 -23.56 15.42
C ALA A 384 -1.40 -25.05 15.12
N PHE A 385 -1.11 -25.93 16.08
CA PHE A 385 -1.46 -27.35 16.00
C PHE A 385 -2.74 -27.62 16.81
N PRO A 386 -3.67 -28.43 16.29
CA PRO A 386 -4.88 -28.80 17.04
C PRO A 386 -4.51 -29.64 18.28
N ASN A 387 -5.37 -29.55 19.30
CA ASN A 387 -5.25 -30.36 20.52
C ASN A 387 -5.74 -31.80 20.26
N ILE A 388 -5.04 -32.49 19.37
CA ILE A 388 -5.25 -33.88 18.99
C ILE A 388 -4.00 -34.67 19.40
N ASN A 389 -4.23 -35.92 19.81
CA ASN A 389 -3.15 -36.84 20.12
C ASN A 389 -2.50 -37.34 18.82
N PHE A 390 -1.31 -36.83 18.52
CA PHE A 390 -0.45 -37.35 17.46
C PHE A 390 0.54 -38.33 18.09
N SER A 391 0.90 -39.41 17.39
CA SER A 391 2.03 -40.23 17.85
C SER A 391 3.29 -39.36 17.91
N PRO A 392 4.27 -39.68 18.77
CA PRO A 392 5.52 -38.92 18.85
C PRO A 392 6.22 -38.79 17.51
N GLU A 393 6.21 -39.84 16.68
CA GLU A 393 6.82 -39.86 15.36
C GLU A 393 6.10 -38.89 14.41
N VAL A 394 4.76 -38.95 14.35
CA VAL A 394 3.97 -38.03 13.52
C VAL A 394 4.14 -36.60 13.98
N ALA A 395 4.05 -36.34 15.30
CA ALA A 395 4.23 -35.01 15.86
C ALA A 395 5.61 -34.42 15.50
N ASN A 396 6.64 -35.26 15.48
CA ASN A 396 7.97 -34.85 15.07
C ASN A 396 8.04 -34.53 13.57
N SER A 397 7.54 -35.44 12.72
CA SER A 397 7.59 -35.30 11.26
C SER A 397 6.78 -34.11 10.73
N ILE A 398 5.64 -33.78 11.34
CA ILE A 398 4.85 -32.60 10.95
C ILE A 398 5.40 -31.30 11.53
N GLY A 399 6.48 -31.36 12.32
CA GLY A 399 7.10 -30.19 12.91
C GLY A 399 6.46 -29.67 14.20
N LYS A 400 5.51 -30.40 14.80
CA LYS A 400 4.84 -30.00 16.06
C LYS A 400 5.85 -29.88 17.20
N THR A 401 6.80 -30.81 17.30
CA THR A 401 7.88 -30.78 18.31
C THR A 401 8.86 -29.62 18.07
N GLY A 402 9.16 -29.31 16.80
CA GLY A 402 10.02 -28.21 16.38
C GLY A 402 9.36 -26.83 16.42
N GLY A 403 8.04 -26.77 16.68
CA GLY A 403 7.28 -25.53 16.72
C GLY A 403 7.08 -24.89 15.35
N TRP A 404 6.86 -25.68 14.30
CA TRP A 404 6.64 -25.23 12.92
C TRP A 404 5.22 -24.66 12.76
N SER A 405 5.01 -23.50 13.37
CA SER A 405 3.76 -22.76 13.32
C SER A 405 3.99 -21.28 13.59
N VAL A 406 3.06 -20.42 13.15
CA VAL A 406 3.07 -18.99 13.47
C VAL A 406 3.16 -18.78 14.99
N GLN A 407 2.31 -19.46 15.76
CA GLN A 407 2.32 -19.34 17.22
C GLN A 407 3.65 -19.80 17.82
N GLY A 408 4.14 -20.97 17.42
CA GLY A 408 5.37 -21.54 17.98
C GLY A 408 6.61 -20.65 17.77
N SER A 409 6.72 -20.00 16.62
CA SER A 409 7.84 -19.09 16.33
C SER A 409 7.67 -17.71 16.95
N VAL A 410 6.48 -17.12 16.89
CA VAL A 410 6.19 -15.82 17.54
C VAL A 410 6.46 -15.91 19.05
N ASP A 411 5.93 -16.94 19.71
CA ASP A 411 6.13 -17.13 21.15
C ASP A 411 7.63 -17.34 21.48
N ALA A 412 8.38 -18.03 20.62
CA ALA A 412 9.82 -18.24 20.79
C ALA A 412 10.62 -16.94 20.67
N TYR A 413 10.34 -16.10 19.66
CA TYR A 413 11.02 -14.81 19.50
C TYR A 413 10.73 -13.84 20.64
N ILE A 414 9.46 -13.76 21.08
CA ILE A 414 9.08 -12.92 22.23
C ILE A 414 9.78 -13.41 23.50
N LYS A 415 9.80 -14.73 23.73
CA LYS A 415 10.51 -15.33 24.87
C LYS A 415 12.02 -15.02 24.83
N ALA A 416 12.63 -15.00 23.65
CA ALA A 416 14.03 -14.62 23.45
C ALA A 416 14.28 -13.10 23.55
N GLY A 417 13.25 -12.30 23.85
CA GLY A 417 13.36 -10.88 24.15
C GLY A 417 13.19 -9.94 22.94
N VAL A 418 12.68 -10.44 21.81
CA VAL A 418 12.32 -9.58 20.67
C VAL A 418 11.02 -8.83 20.96
N PRO A 419 10.95 -7.51 20.76
CA PRO A 419 9.70 -6.77 20.90
C PRO A 419 8.64 -7.26 19.91
N ALA A 420 7.46 -7.63 20.41
CA ALA A 420 6.34 -8.15 19.60
C ALA A 420 6.01 -7.25 18.39
N LYS A 421 6.01 -5.92 18.58
CA LYS A 421 5.70 -4.93 17.53
C LYS A 421 6.71 -4.90 16.37
N LYS A 422 7.86 -5.56 16.50
CA LYS A 422 8.84 -5.70 15.40
C LYS A 422 8.68 -7.01 14.61
N LEU A 423 7.89 -7.95 15.10
CA LEU A 423 7.66 -9.24 14.44
C LEU A 423 6.57 -9.09 13.38
N ILE A 424 6.88 -9.47 12.15
CA ILE A 424 5.99 -9.43 10.99
C ILE A 424 5.69 -10.88 10.58
N VAL A 425 4.42 -11.26 10.53
CA VAL A 425 3.98 -12.63 10.19
C VAL A 425 4.05 -12.86 8.69
N GLY A 426 4.86 -13.82 8.25
CA GLY A 426 4.96 -14.22 6.84
C GLY A 426 3.77 -15.05 6.38
N LEU A 427 3.25 -14.76 5.20
CA LEU A 427 2.11 -15.43 4.57
C LEU A 427 2.46 -15.82 3.12
N PRO A 428 2.13 -17.03 2.66
CA PRO A 428 2.40 -17.44 1.30
C PRO A 428 1.31 -16.94 0.34
N LEU A 429 1.71 -16.45 -0.84
CA LEU A 429 0.87 -16.21 -2.02
C LEU A 429 0.96 -17.38 -3.02
N TYR A 430 1.23 -18.57 -2.50
CA TYR A 430 1.40 -19.80 -3.27
C TYR A 430 0.92 -20.99 -2.44
N ALA A 431 0.67 -22.08 -3.14
CA ALA A 431 0.36 -23.39 -2.58
C ALA A 431 1.59 -24.30 -2.65
N ARG A 432 1.65 -25.24 -1.70
CA ARG A 432 2.52 -26.41 -1.79
C ARG A 432 1.68 -27.65 -2.04
N SER A 433 2.20 -28.56 -2.87
CA SER A 433 1.50 -29.78 -3.23
C SER A 433 2.37 -31.02 -3.12
N MET A 434 1.75 -32.12 -2.71
CA MET A 434 2.39 -33.41 -2.52
C MET A 434 1.48 -34.52 -3.02
N THR A 435 2.05 -35.48 -3.77
CA THR A 435 1.36 -36.74 -4.03
C THR A 435 1.37 -37.57 -2.75
N VAL A 436 0.24 -38.19 -2.39
CA VAL A 436 0.07 -38.94 -1.14
C VAL A 436 -0.49 -40.34 -1.36
N ALA A 437 -0.24 -41.23 -0.40
CA ALA A 437 -0.59 -42.64 -0.50
C ALA A 437 -2.11 -42.95 -0.50
N SER A 438 -2.92 -42.08 0.12
CA SER A 438 -4.37 -42.26 0.30
C SER A 438 -5.12 -40.93 0.18
N ASP A 439 -6.43 -40.99 -0.05
CA ASP A 439 -7.36 -39.86 -0.08
C ASP A 439 -8.05 -39.59 1.28
N THR A 440 -7.79 -40.42 2.29
CA THR A 440 -8.33 -40.24 3.65
C THR A 440 -8.10 -38.82 4.16
N ASP A 441 -9.15 -38.18 4.66
CA ASP A 441 -9.17 -36.78 5.10
C ASP A 441 -8.63 -35.79 4.04
N GLY A 442 -8.83 -36.09 2.75
CA GLY A 442 -8.32 -35.28 1.65
C GLY A 442 -6.80 -35.34 1.51
N GLY A 443 -6.19 -36.46 1.88
CA GLY A 443 -4.75 -36.66 1.83
C GLY A 443 -3.98 -36.10 3.04
N LEU A 444 -4.66 -35.48 4.00
CA LEU A 444 -4.04 -34.98 5.22
C LEU A 444 -3.51 -36.14 6.08
N LEU A 445 -2.32 -35.97 6.66
CA LEU A 445 -1.57 -36.98 7.44
C LEU A 445 -1.20 -38.26 6.67
N GLN A 446 -1.49 -38.32 5.36
CA GLN A 446 -1.11 -39.46 4.53
C GLN A 446 0.36 -39.33 4.12
N THR A 447 1.05 -40.47 3.97
CA THR A 447 2.46 -40.48 3.57
C THR A 447 2.64 -39.80 2.21
N ILE A 448 3.53 -38.82 2.17
CA ILE A 448 3.97 -38.16 0.95
C ILE A 448 4.79 -39.16 0.13
N THR A 449 4.44 -39.35 -1.13
CA THR A 449 5.13 -40.28 -2.03
C THR A 449 6.01 -39.56 -3.06
N ALA A 450 5.71 -38.29 -3.36
CA ALA A 450 6.46 -37.45 -4.28
C ALA A 450 5.98 -35.98 -4.17
N PRO A 451 6.73 -35.01 -4.72
CA PRO A 451 6.16 -33.70 -5.06
C PRO A 451 4.86 -33.83 -5.88
N GLY A 452 3.91 -32.92 -5.65
CA GLY A 452 2.67 -32.85 -6.44
C GLY A 452 2.86 -32.08 -7.74
N PHE A 453 1.75 -31.78 -8.42
CA PHE A 453 1.77 -30.89 -9.59
C PHE A 453 2.05 -29.44 -9.19
N GLY A 454 2.56 -28.64 -10.14
CA GLY A 454 2.81 -27.22 -9.95
C GLY A 454 2.90 -26.47 -11.27
N ASP A 455 3.04 -25.15 -11.25
CA ASP A 455 3.03 -24.30 -12.45
C ASP A 455 4.43 -23.92 -12.95
N TYR A 456 5.31 -23.46 -12.06
CA TYR A 456 6.70 -23.14 -12.36
C TYR A 456 7.67 -24.20 -11.85
N GLU A 457 7.30 -24.92 -10.79
CA GLU A 457 8.08 -25.96 -10.15
C GLU A 457 7.16 -27.09 -9.68
N ALA A 458 7.59 -28.35 -9.78
CA ALA A 458 6.83 -29.46 -9.22
C ALA A 458 6.64 -29.27 -7.71
N GLY A 459 5.41 -29.42 -7.22
CA GLY A 459 5.09 -29.24 -5.80
C GLY A 459 4.81 -27.80 -5.37
N VAL A 460 4.85 -26.82 -6.29
CA VAL A 460 4.59 -25.40 -5.98
C VAL A 460 3.73 -24.78 -7.07
N PHE A 461 2.71 -24.00 -6.69
CA PHE A 461 2.02 -23.15 -7.65
C PHE A 461 1.44 -21.90 -7.03
N ASP A 462 1.30 -20.84 -7.83
CA ASP A 462 0.81 -19.56 -7.35
C ASP A 462 -0.65 -19.65 -6.85
N TYR A 463 -1.00 -18.85 -5.84
CA TYR A 463 -2.37 -18.80 -5.32
C TYR A 463 -3.37 -18.42 -6.42
N LYS A 464 -3.04 -17.44 -7.29
CA LYS A 464 -3.87 -17.08 -8.45
C LYS A 464 -4.15 -18.27 -9.39
N CYS A 465 -3.21 -19.21 -9.56
CA CYS A 465 -3.42 -20.41 -10.36
C CYS A 465 -4.44 -21.36 -9.69
N LEU A 466 -4.42 -21.47 -8.36
CA LEU A 466 -5.39 -22.26 -7.60
C LEU A 466 -6.83 -21.75 -7.81
N ILE A 467 -7.03 -20.44 -7.63
CA ILE A 467 -8.36 -19.83 -7.65
C ILE A 467 -8.85 -19.45 -9.05
N ASN A 468 -7.95 -19.44 -10.04
CA ASN A 468 -8.22 -19.15 -11.43
C ASN A 468 -7.30 -19.98 -12.35
N PRO A 469 -7.62 -21.27 -12.60
CA PRO A 469 -6.76 -22.22 -13.30
C PRO A 469 -6.76 -22.02 -14.84
N VAL A 470 -6.54 -20.78 -15.28
CA VAL A 470 -6.35 -20.42 -16.69
C VAL A 470 -4.85 -20.42 -17.02
N ASN A 471 -4.49 -20.75 -18.26
CA ASN A 471 -3.10 -20.76 -18.74
C ASN A 471 -2.63 -19.35 -19.12
N ASP A 472 -2.66 -18.45 -18.14
CA ASP A 472 -2.21 -17.06 -18.27
C ASP A 472 -1.38 -16.72 -17.04
N PRO A 473 -0.05 -16.50 -17.16
CA PRO A 473 0.81 -16.24 -16.01
C PRO A 473 0.46 -14.94 -15.26
N VAL A 474 -0.32 -14.02 -15.86
CA VAL A 474 -0.76 -12.80 -15.17
C VAL A 474 -1.99 -13.07 -14.30
N ASN A 475 -2.94 -13.87 -14.78
CA ASN A 475 -4.25 -14.04 -14.13
C ASN A 475 -4.44 -15.41 -13.48
N GLY A 476 -3.56 -16.38 -13.75
CA GLY A 476 -3.70 -17.78 -13.37
C GLY A 476 -2.35 -18.49 -13.39
N CYS A 477 -2.27 -19.63 -14.06
CA CYS A 477 -1.12 -20.53 -14.02
C CYS A 477 0.02 -20.11 -14.96
N GLY A 478 1.25 -20.32 -14.49
CA GLY A 478 2.50 -20.11 -15.23
C GLY A 478 2.76 -21.05 -16.42
N THR A 479 1.83 -21.95 -16.74
CA THR A 479 2.03 -23.02 -17.71
C THR A 479 1.34 -22.72 -19.05
N ALA A 480 1.93 -23.20 -20.14
CA ALA A 480 1.30 -23.14 -21.46
C ALA A 480 0.16 -24.16 -21.65
N LYS A 481 0.04 -25.14 -20.73
CA LYS A 481 -0.94 -26.23 -20.78
C LYS A 481 -1.68 -26.34 -19.45
N PRO A 482 -2.94 -26.80 -19.45
CA PRO A 482 -3.67 -27.04 -18.22
C PRO A 482 -2.93 -28.03 -17.32
N ILE A 483 -2.94 -27.77 -16.02
CA ILE A 483 -2.34 -28.65 -15.02
C ILE A 483 -3.37 -29.72 -14.67
N SER A 484 -3.01 -30.98 -14.91
CA SER A 484 -3.85 -32.13 -14.51
C SER A 484 -4.04 -32.12 -13.00
N GLY A 485 -5.28 -32.30 -12.54
CA GLY A 485 -5.62 -32.33 -11.13
C GLY A 485 -6.13 -31.00 -10.54
N LEU A 486 -6.01 -29.87 -11.25
CA LEU A 486 -6.60 -28.61 -10.77
C LEU A 486 -8.12 -28.57 -10.95
N SER A 487 -8.65 -29.20 -11.99
CA SER A 487 -10.07 -29.16 -12.34
C SER A 487 -10.96 -30.03 -11.45
N ASP A 488 -10.39 -30.97 -10.69
CA ASP A 488 -11.11 -31.92 -9.84
C ASP A 488 -10.78 -31.76 -8.34
N LEU A 489 -10.26 -30.60 -7.94
CA LEU A 489 -9.94 -30.30 -6.56
C LEU A 489 -11.18 -30.38 -5.66
N VAL A 490 -11.08 -31.20 -4.62
CA VAL A 490 -12.02 -31.28 -3.50
C VAL A 490 -11.47 -30.43 -2.35
N TYR A 491 -12.19 -29.37 -2.00
CA TYR A 491 -11.77 -28.40 -0.98
C TYR A 491 -12.22 -28.77 0.43
N TYR A 492 -11.35 -28.47 1.39
CA TYR A 492 -11.56 -28.61 2.83
C TYR A 492 -11.33 -27.24 3.47
N ASP A 493 -12.43 -26.51 3.68
CA ASP A 493 -12.44 -25.11 4.07
C ASP A 493 -13.69 -24.77 4.91
N ILE A 494 -13.94 -23.47 5.12
CA ILE A 494 -15.10 -22.99 5.90
C ILE A 494 -16.46 -23.33 5.28
N SER A 495 -16.50 -23.72 4.01
CA SER A 495 -17.70 -23.99 3.22
C SER A 495 -17.85 -25.45 2.77
N SER A 496 -16.76 -26.22 2.76
CA SER A 496 -16.71 -27.60 2.24
C SER A 496 -15.93 -28.53 3.16
N ASN A 497 -16.41 -29.76 3.33
CA ASN A 497 -15.84 -30.77 4.25
C ASN A 497 -15.59 -30.24 5.67
N VAL A 498 -16.56 -29.44 6.16
CA VAL A 498 -16.45 -28.58 7.34
C VAL A 498 -16.12 -29.36 8.63
N ASP A 499 -16.56 -30.61 8.79
CA ASP A 499 -16.26 -31.39 9.99
C ASP A 499 -14.77 -31.73 10.11
N ILE A 500 -14.16 -32.17 9.01
CA ILE A 500 -12.72 -32.49 8.94
C ILE A 500 -11.92 -31.18 9.02
N PHE A 501 -12.38 -30.13 8.32
CA PHE A 501 -11.77 -28.81 8.42
C PHE A 501 -11.80 -28.25 9.85
N ASN A 502 -12.93 -28.33 10.56
CA ASN A 502 -13.04 -27.88 11.95
C ASN A 502 -12.10 -28.65 12.89
N LYS A 503 -11.89 -29.95 12.62
CA LYS A 503 -10.98 -30.79 13.40
C LYS A 503 -9.52 -30.38 13.24
N TYR A 504 -9.07 -30.04 12.02
CA TYR A 504 -7.67 -29.74 11.73
C TYR A 504 -7.43 -28.29 11.25
N GLY A 505 -7.96 -27.95 10.08
CA GLY A 505 -7.68 -26.70 9.36
C GLY A 505 -8.13 -25.44 10.09
N LYS A 506 -9.23 -25.47 10.85
CA LYS A 506 -9.72 -24.29 11.58
C LYS A 506 -8.74 -23.82 12.66
N VAL A 507 -8.15 -24.74 13.41
CA VAL A 507 -7.12 -24.41 14.43
C VAL A 507 -5.80 -24.05 13.77
N ALA A 508 -5.45 -24.74 12.68
CA ALA A 508 -4.27 -24.43 11.91
C ALA A 508 -4.40 -23.13 11.09
N MET A 509 -5.59 -22.56 10.97
CA MET A 509 -5.89 -21.46 10.04
C MET A 509 -5.37 -21.76 8.64
N GLN A 510 -5.66 -22.96 8.13
CA GLN A 510 -5.18 -23.45 6.84
C GLN A 510 -6.27 -24.28 6.14
N PRO A 511 -6.82 -23.80 5.02
CA PRO A 511 -7.56 -24.66 4.11
C PRO A 511 -6.60 -25.62 3.38
N TRP A 512 -7.17 -26.67 2.79
CA TRP A 512 -6.46 -27.52 1.85
C TRP A 512 -7.39 -28.06 0.78
N ALA A 513 -6.82 -28.62 -0.27
CA ALA A 513 -7.54 -29.30 -1.32
C ALA A 513 -6.88 -30.63 -1.66
N TYR A 514 -7.66 -31.51 -2.29
CA TYR A 514 -7.21 -32.81 -2.75
C TYR A 514 -7.65 -33.05 -4.19
N SER A 515 -6.72 -33.47 -5.06
CA SER A 515 -7.06 -33.97 -6.39
C SER A 515 -7.10 -35.51 -6.39
N PRO A 516 -8.28 -36.13 -6.61
CA PRO A 516 -8.39 -37.58 -6.70
C PRO A 516 -7.65 -38.17 -7.92
N SER A 517 -7.69 -37.49 -9.07
CA SER A 517 -7.07 -38.00 -10.30
C SER A 517 -5.55 -38.11 -10.21
N THR A 518 -4.90 -37.20 -9.48
CA THR A 518 -3.44 -37.18 -9.31
C THR A 518 -2.99 -37.59 -7.91
N LYS A 519 -3.92 -37.91 -7.01
CA LYS A 519 -3.67 -38.19 -5.59
C LYS A 519 -2.87 -37.10 -4.89
N THR A 520 -3.16 -35.84 -5.21
CA THR A 520 -2.35 -34.71 -4.75
C THR A 520 -3.05 -33.96 -3.63
N PHE A 521 -2.40 -33.88 -2.47
CA PHE A 521 -2.72 -32.95 -1.38
C PHE A 521 -2.15 -31.57 -1.70
N VAL A 522 -2.93 -30.52 -1.48
CA VAL A 522 -2.58 -29.11 -1.75
C VAL A 522 -2.85 -28.27 -0.51
N THR A 523 -1.83 -27.62 0.05
CA THR A 523 -1.94 -26.71 1.20
C THR A 523 -1.61 -25.28 0.81
N PHE A 524 -2.46 -24.33 1.24
CA PHE A 524 -2.42 -22.94 0.81
C PHE A 524 -3.07 -22.02 1.84
N ASP A 525 -2.94 -20.70 1.63
CA ASP A 525 -3.74 -19.68 2.29
C ASP A 525 -4.82 -19.13 1.35
N ASP A 526 -5.99 -18.84 1.91
CA ASP A 526 -7.09 -18.16 1.23
C ASP A 526 -7.48 -16.86 1.97
N VAL A 527 -8.51 -16.17 1.46
CA VAL A 527 -9.00 -14.92 2.07
C VAL A 527 -9.40 -15.11 3.53
N TRP A 528 -9.99 -16.25 3.89
CA TRP A 528 -10.38 -16.52 5.27
C TRP A 528 -9.14 -16.72 6.16
N SER A 529 -8.19 -17.55 5.74
CA SER A 529 -7.03 -17.88 6.56
C SER A 529 -6.12 -16.67 6.79
N VAL A 530 -5.89 -15.83 5.76
CA VAL A 530 -5.08 -14.62 5.94
C VAL A 530 -5.78 -13.60 6.84
N ASN A 531 -7.12 -13.51 6.79
CA ASN A 531 -7.87 -12.66 7.71
C ASN A 531 -7.73 -13.14 9.16
N GLU A 532 -7.87 -14.43 9.42
CA GLU A 532 -7.73 -15.00 10.77
C GLU A 532 -6.30 -14.89 11.31
N LYS A 533 -5.29 -15.12 10.48
CA LYS A 533 -3.88 -14.91 10.84
C LYS A 533 -3.57 -13.44 11.12
N THR A 534 -4.19 -12.52 10.38
CA THR A 534 -4.06 -11.08 10.62
C THR A 534 -4.71 -10.66 11.94
N LYS A 535 -5.90 -11.18 12.25
CA LYS A 535 -6.53 -11.01 13.58
C LYS A 535 -5.67 -11.57 14.70
N TYR A 536 -5.06 -12.74 14.49
CA TYR A 536 -4.08 -13.30 15.42
C TYR A 536 -2.91 -12.35 15.64
N ALA A 537 -2.29 -11.83 14.57
CA ALA A 537 -1.19 -10.87 14.65
C ALA A 537 -1.59 -9.61 15.44
N LYS A 538 -2.79 -9.08 15.22
CA LYS A 538 -3.36 -7.95 15.98
C LYS A 538 -3.52 -8.31 17.48
N SER A 539 -4.12 -9.47 17.78
CA SER A 539 -4.35 -9.92 19.17
C SER A 539 -3.06 -10.11 19.98
N LYS A 540 -1.95 -10.38 19.29
CA LYS A 540 -0.61 -10.55 19.87
C LYS A 540 0.22 -9.26 19.84
N ASN A 541 -0.36 -8.14 19.40
CA ASN A 541 0.30 -6.86 19.23
C ASN A 541 1.59 -6.96 18.37
N LEU A 542 1.51 -7.75 17.29
CA LEU A 542 2.61 -7.90 16.34
C LEU A 542 2.72 -6.67 15.42
N GLY A 543 3.85 -6.58 14.72
CA GLY A 543 4.15 -5.46 13.82
C GLY A 543 3.32 -5.46 12.55
N GLY A 544 2.88 -6.62 12.06
CA GLY A 544 2.10 -6.72 10.83
C GLY A 544 2.23 -8.07 10.13
N THR A 545 2.07 -8.07 8.81
CA THR A 545 2.18 -9.23 7.93
C THR A 545 3.04 -8.93 6.70
N MET A 546 3.67 -9.98 6.15
CA MET A 546 4.50 -9.93 4.95
C MET A 546 4.12 -11.08 4.01
N PHE A 547 4.15 -10.85 2.71
CA PHE A 547 3.83 -11.85 1.69
C PHE A 547 5.02 -12.27 0.82
N TRP A 548 5.18 -13.59 0.63
CA TRP A 548 6.01 -14.18 -0.42
C TRP A 548 5.14 -14.91 -1.45
N GLN A 549 5.15 -14.55 -2.73
CA GLN A 549 5.60 -13.26 -3.24
C GLN A 549 4.54 -12.65 -4.16
N ALA A 550 4.64 -11.35 -4.35
CA ALA A 550 3.65 -10.45 -4.92
C ALA A 550 2.92 -10.97 -6.15
N ASP A 551 3.63 -11.59 -7.09
CA ASP A 551 3.04 -11.97 -8.37
C ASP A 551 2.09 -13.18 -8.26
N GLY A 552 2.14 -13.93 -7.15
CA GLY A 552 1.23 -15.05 -6.91
C GLY A 552 -0.18 -14.65 -6.46
N ASP A 553 -0.40 -13.37 -6.12
CA ASP A 553 -1.70 -12.87 -5.68
C ASP A 553 -2.71 -12.73 -6.83
N SER A 554 -3.99 -12.66 -6.49
CA SER A 554 -5.07 -12.47 -7.47
C SER A 554 -5.10 -11.06 -8.04
N THR A 555 -5.35 -10.94 -9.35
CA THR A 555 -5.73 -9.68 -9.98
C THR A 555 -7.17 -9.26 -9.63
N ASP A 556 -8.02 -10.19 -9.20
CA ASP A 556 -9.33 -9.89 -8.62
C ASP A 556 -9.17 -9.36 -7.20
N THR A 557 -9.50 -8.08 -7.01
CA THR A 557 -9.37 -7.39 -5.73
C THR A 557 -10.19 -8.05 -4.60
N ASN A 558 -11.25 -8.78 -4.91
CA ASN A 558 -12.04 -9.48 -3.89
C ASN A 558 -11.42 -10.82 -3.46
N LYS A 559 -10.51 -11.35 -4.27
CA LYS A 559 -9.79 -12.60 -4.00
C LYS A 559 -8.33 -12.37 -3.60
N SER A 560 -7.81 -11.16 -3.77
CA SER A 560 -6.46 -10.77 -3.39
C SER A 560 -6.25 -10.93 -1.88
N LEU A 561 -5.22 -11.68 -1.50
CA LEU A 561 -4.83 -11.90 -0.11
C LEU A 561 -4.17 -10.65 0.49
N ILE A 562 -3.38 -9.92 -0.31
CA ILE A 562 -2.79 -8.63 0.11
C ILE A 562 -3.89 -7.65 0.48
N ASN A 563 -4.93 -7.55 -0.36
CA ASN A 563 -6.06 -6.65 -0.12
C ASN A 563 -6.94 -7.10 1.04
N ALA A 564 -7.11 -8.42 1.24
CA ALA A 564 -7.85 -8.95 2.39
C ALA A 564 -7.21 -8.52 3.72
N VAL A 565 -5.89 -8.67 3.83
CA VAL A 565 -5.12 -8.20 4.98
C VAL A 565 -5.21 -6.69 5.17
N ALA A 566 -5.09 -5.92 4.08
CA ALA A 566 -5.20 -4.47 4.15
C ALA A 566 -6.54 -4.03 4.79
N LYS A 567 -7.64 -4.67 4.41
CA LYS A 567 -8.98 -4.39 4.98
C LYS A 567 -9.05 -4.68 6.48
N VAL A 568 -8.41 -5.74 6.97
CA VAL A 568 -8.42 -6.11 8.40
C VAL A 568 -7.61 -5.12 9.26
N TYR A 569 -6.55 -4.53 8.71
CA TYR A 569 -5.81 -3.47 9.41
C TYR A 569 -6.53 -2.12 9.32
N ALA A 570 -7.08 -1.77 8.16
CA ALA A 570 -7.85 -0.54 7.97
C ALA A 570 -9.13 -0.49 8.84
N SER A 571 -9.75 -1.64 9.13
CA SER A 571 -10.90 -1.70 10.04
C SER A 571 -10.55 -1.43 11.51
N ASP A 572 -9.27 -1.46 11.87
CA ASP A 572 -8.76 -1.29 13.24
C ASP A 572 -7.91 -0.02 13.40
N THR A 573 -8.29 1.02 12.66
CA THR A 573 -7.78 2.37 12.87
C THR A 573 -8.85 3.22 13.52
N ILE A 574 -8.40 4.25 14.22
CA ILE A 574 -9.20 5.44 14.44
C ILE A 574 -8.69 6.48 13.44
N ASN A 575 -9.59 7.17 12.76
CA ASN A 575 -9.30 8.18 11.76
C ASN A 575 -10.02 9.44 12.23
N VAL A 576 -9.28 10.45 12.65
CA VAL A 576 -9.81 11.71 13.15
C VAL A 576 -9.99 12.67 11.98
N SER A 577 -11.16 13.28 11.92
CA SER A 577 -11.51 14.30 10.96
C SER A 577 -11.90 15.58 11.69
N VAL A 578 -11.61 16.73 11.06
CA VAL A 578 -12.01 18.05 11.53
C VAL A 578 -12.98 18.64 10.52
N SER A 579 -14.10 19.18 11.00
CA SER A 579 -15.08 19.92 10.21
C SER A 579 -15.51 21.19 10.95
N ASP A 580 -16.27 22.05 10.26
CA ASP A 580 -16.92 23.23 10.87
C ASP A 580 -15.95 24.12 11.65
N VAL A 581 -14.74 24.31 11.11
CA VAL A 581 -13.72 25.17 11.70
C VAL A 581 -14.18 26.62 11.60
N THR A 582 -14.21 27.32 12.73
CA THR A 582 -14.52 28.75 12.83
C THR A 582 -13.31 29.51 13.36
N GLU A 583 -13.50 30.78 13.73
CA GLU A 583 -12.47 31.56 14.43
C GLU A 583 -12.22 31.10 15.87
N ASN A 584 -13.13 30.33 16.48
CA ASN A 584 -13.05 29.97 17.90
C ASN A 584 -13.54 28.54 18.25
N SER A 585 -13.90 27.75 17.25
CA SER A 585 -14.40 26.38 17.43
C SER A 585 -14.03 25.48 16.26
N ALA A 586 -14.10 24.17 16.48
CA ALA A 586 -14.07 23.18 15.42
C ALA A 586 -14.77 21.89 15.88
N SER A 587 -15.46 21.22 14.96
CA SER A 587 -16.02 19.89 15.20
C SER A 587 -14.97 18.84 14.88
N ILE A 588 -14.79 17.85 15.76
CA ILE A 588 -13.95 16.69 15.48
C ILE A 588 -14.78 15.40 15.54
N SER A 589 -14.51 14.48 14.62
CA SER A 589 -15.20 13.19 14.56
C SER A 589 -14.27 12.06 14.14
N TRP A 590 -14.62 10.83 14.51
CA TRP A 590 -13.78 9.66 14.24
C TRP A 590 -14.56 8.36 14.02
N ASN A 591 -14.00 7.42 13.27
CA ASN A 591 -14.59 6.08 13.15
C ASN A 591 -14.39 5.25 14.44
N LYS A 592 -15.22 4.23 14.62
CA LYS A 592 -15.08 3.28 15.73
C LYS A 592 -14.03 2.25 15.32
N PRO A 593 -12.92 2.11 16.07
CA PRO A 593 -11.94 1.07 15.79
C PRO A 593 -12.45 -0.31 16.20
N GLU A 594 -11.93 -1.37 15.58
CA GLU A 594 -12.14 -2.77 16.00
C GLU A 594 -11.31 -3.14 17.24
N LEU A 595 -11.73 -2.63 18.40
CA LEU A 595 -11.21 -3.03 19.71
C LEU A 595 -12.18 -3.98 20.44
N ASP A 596 -11.65 -5.06 21.02
CA ASP A 596 -12.41 -5.97 21.87
C ASP A 596 -12.76 -5.31 23.21
N GLY A 597 -14.06 -5.21 23.52
CA GLY A 597 -14.59 -4.67 24.77
C GLY A 597 -15.31 -3.33 24.62
N SER A 598 -15.60 -2.68 25.76
CA SER A 598 -16.21 -1.34 25.78
C SER A 598 -15.13 -0.29 25.55
N ILE A 599 -15.25 0.47 24.45
CA ILE A 599 -14.30 1.50 24.05
C ILE A 599 -14.61 2.81 24.76
N LYS A 600 -13.57 3.48 25.26
CA LYS A 600 -13.60 4.85 25.77
C LYS A 600 -12.65 5.72 24.96
N TYR A 601 -13.04 6.96 24.68
CA TYR A 601 -12.20 7.90 23.95
C TYR A 601 -11.67 9.00 24.88
N ARG A 602 -10.45 9.44 24.59
CA ARG A 602 -9.79 10.60 25.19
C ARG A 602 -9.32 11.52 24.08
N VAL A 603 -9.59 12.82 24.20
CA VAL A 603 -9.22 13.86 23.23
C VAL A 603 -8.16 14.76 23.84
N LEU A 604 -7.08 14.98 23.11
CA LEU A 604 -6.01 15.90 23.46
C LEU A 604 -5.95 17.03 22.44
N LEU A 605 -5.69 18.25 22.91
CA LEU A 605 -5.43 19.45 22.12
C LEU A 605 -4.01 19.92 22.45
N ASN A 606 -3.13 19.96 21.44
CA ASN A 606 -1.71 20.27 21.59
C ASN A 606 -0.99 19.43 22.67
N GLY A 607 -1.41 18.16 22.83
CA GLY A 607 -0.86 17.23 23.81
C GLY A 607 -1.48 17.34 25.22
N GLU A 608 -2.41 18.28 25.45
CA GLU A 608 -3.14 18.39 26.71
C GLU A 608 -4.49 17.68 26.62
N THR A 609 -4.82 16.81 27.60
CA THR A 609 -6.13 16.14 27.63
C THR A 609 -7.23 17.15 27.93
N ILE A 610 -8.16 17.32 27.00
CA ILE A 610 -9.31 18.24 27.12
C ILE A 610 -10.62 17.51 27.39
N ALA A 611 -10.70 16.21 27.07
CA ALA A 611 -11.85 15.37 27.37
C ALA A 611 -11.47 13.89 27.46
N GLU A 612 -12.16 13.13 28.32
CA GLU A 612 -11.89 11.72 28.58
C GLU A 612 -13.18 10.93 28.85
N ASN A 613 -13.08 9.60 28.79
CA ASN A 613 -14.20 8.67 29.01
C ASN A 613 -15.40 8.88 28.05
N ILE A 614 -15.15 9.53 26.91
CA ILE A 614 -16.15 9.79 25.87
C ILE A 614 -16.60 8.45 25.29
N THR A 615 -17.89 8.34 25.00
CA THR A 615 -18.47 7.18 24.29
C THR A 615 -19.03 7.53 22.91
N SER A 616 -19.20 8.83 22.62
CA SER A 616 -19.50 9.30 21.27
C SER A 616 -18.27 9.24 20.37
N GLN A 617 -18.51 9.30 19.07
CA GLN A 617 -17.49 9.29 18.02
C GLN A 617 -17.21 10.71 17.49
N SER A 618 -17.49 11.71 18.33
CA SER A 618 -17.33 13.11 18.02
C SER A 618 -17.21 13.94 19.29
N TYR A 619 -16.58 15.11 19.13
CA TYR A 619 -16.40 16.13 20.16
C TYR A 619 -16.34 17.52 19.49
N VAL A 620 -16.79 18.56 20.19
CA VAL A 620 -16.74 19.94 19.68
C VAL A 620 -15.73 20.72 20.52
N LEU A 621 -14.74 21.29 19.84
CA LEU A 621 -13.75 22.19 20.42
C LEU A 621 -14.32 23.60 20.46
N THR A 622 -14.15 24.29 21.58
CA THR A 622 -14.61 25.66 21.80
C THR A 622 -13.51 26.46 22.49
N ASN A 623 -13.59 27.80 22.42
CA ASN A 623 -12.60 28.72 23.00
C ASN A 623 -11.20 28.57 22.38
N LEU A 624 -11.15 28.33 21.07
CA LEU A 624 -9.91 28.35 20.32
C LEU A 624 -9.51 29.80 20.01
N ASP A 625 -8.21 30.04 19.91
CA ASP A 625 -7.64 31.31 19.50
C ASP A 625 -7.69 31.44 17.98
N LYS A 626 -8.04 32.63 17.51
CA LYS A 626 -8.17 32.97 16.10
C LYS A 626 -6.85 32.84 15.34
N GLY A 627 -6.89 32.35 14.09
CA GLY A 627 -5.70 32.19 13.24
C GLY A 627 -4.62 31.27 13.83
N THR A 628 -4.98 30.40 14.78
CA THR A 628 -4.04 29.56 15.51
C THR A 628 -4.11 28.11 15.01
N ARG A 629 -2.93 27.51 14.88
CA ARG A 629 -2.77 26.10 14.50
C ARG A 629 -2.87 25.21 15.73
N TYR A 630 -3.72 24.19 15.65
CA TYR A 630 -3.95 23.21 16.70
C TYR A 630 -3.71 21.79 16.19
N THR A 631 -3.15 20.94 17.04
CA THR A 631 -3.07 19.50 16.83
C THR A 631 -4.04 18.81 17.75
N ILE A 632 -4.91 17.98 17.18
CA ILE A 632 -5.84 17.11 17.91
C ILE A 632 -5.29 15.70 17.87
N GLU A 633 -5.40 15.01 19.00
CA GLU A 633 -5.16 13.58 19.12
C GLU A 633 -6.37 12.93 19.78
N VAL A 634 -6.88 11.84 19.21
CA VAL A 634 -7.96 11.06 19.80
C VAL A 634 -7.45 9.65 20.08
N ILE A 635 -7.57 9.23 21.33
CA ILE A 635 -7.15 7.91 21.81
C ILE A 635 -8.39 7.11 22.18
N ALA A 636 -8.70 6.07 21.41
CA ALA A 636 -9.64 5.02 21.76
C ALA A 636 -8.96 3.96 22.63
N SER A 637 -9.55 3.57 23.74
CA SER A 637 -8.98 2.55 24.63
C SER A 637 -10.02 1.56 25.15
N THR A 638 -9.57 0.32 25.35
CA THR A 638 -10.22 -0.72 26.16
C THR A 638 -9.28 -1.10 27.30
N SER A 639 -9.64 -2.10 28.11
CA SER A 639 -8.77 -2.57 29.20
C SER A 639 -7.43 -3.12 28.72
N ASN A 640 -7.34 -3.54 27.45
CA ASN A 640 -6.22 -4.33 26.93
C ASN A 640 -5.51 -3.70 25.72
N ALA A 641 -6.09 -2.66 25.10
CA ALA A 641 -5.55 -2.08 23.87
C ALA A 641 -5.99 -0.62 23.69
N SER A 642 -5.22 0.14 22.91
CA SER A 642 -5.61 1.48 22.46
C SER A 642 -5.29 1.69 20.98
N ARG A 643 -6.04 2.59 20.35
CA ARG A 643 -5.77 3.17 19.02
C ARG A 643 -5.77 4.67 19.15
N GLU A 644 -4.88 5.32 18.43
CA GLU A 644 -4.82 6.77 18.41
C GLU A 644 -4.59 7.27 16.99
N ASP A 645 -5.09 8.46 16.73
CA ASP A 645 -4.81 9.20 15.51
C ASP A 645 -4.83 10.69 15.82
N SER A 646 -4.11 11.44 15.00
CA SER A 646 -3.88 12.86 15.20
C SER A 646 -3.99 13.65 13.91
N ILE A 647 -4.61 14.82 13.99
CA ILE A 647 -4.78 15.74 12.87
C ILE A 647 -4.50 17.17 13.30
N THR A 648 -3.89 17.95 12.42
CA THR A 648 -3.63 19.38 12.64
C THR A 648 -4.61 20.20 11.80
N PHE A 649 -5.17 21.25 12.39
CA PHE A 649 -6.01 22.24 11.69
C PHE A 649 -5.66 23.66 12.14
N GLU A 650 -6.14 24.66 11.42
CA GLU A 650 -5.93 26.07 11.73
C GLU A 650 -7.29 26.79 11.75
N THR A 651 -7.58 27.51 12.83
CA THR A 651 -8.81 28.32 12.95
C THR A 651 -8.79 29.49 11.96
N ILE A 652 -9.95 29.94 11.51
CA ILE A 652 -10.07 31.02 10.52
C ILE A 652 -9.45 32.33 11.06
N GLY A 653 -8.57 32.98 10.27
CA GLY A 653 -7.92 34.25 10.59
C GLY A 653 -8.81 35.49 10.36
N ALA A 654 -8.32 36.68 10.73
CA ALA A 654 -9.09 37.94 10.60
C ALA A 654 -9.11 38.52 9.17
N ASP A 655 -8.21 38.07 8.30
CA ASP A 655 -8.03 38.65 6.96
C ASP A 655 -8.63 37.83 5.82
N ASP A 656 -9.22 36.66 6.09
CA ASP A 656 -9.78 35.79 5.03
C ASP A 656 -11.21 36.18 4.59
N GLN A 657 -11.66 37.39 4.95
CA GLN A 657 -12.90 38.00 4.43
C GLN A 657 -12.65 39.05 3.35
N ASN A 658 -11.42 39.25 2.88
CA ASN A 658 -11.10 40.37 2.01
C ASN A 658 -10.49 39.95 0.66
N ASN A 659 -11.30 39.32 -0.20
CA ASN A 659 -11.13 39.47 -1.64
C ASN A 659 -12.42 39.27 -2.44
N ASP A 660 -13.45 40.08 -2.17
CA ASP A 660 -14.31 40.60 -3.25
C ASP A 660 -15.15 41.79 -2.76
N GLN A 661 -14.53 42.96 -2.65
CA GLN A 661 -15.26 44.23 -2.71
C GLN A 661 -14.55 45.19 -3.66
N ASN A 662 -15.00 45.18 -4.91
CA ASN A 662 -15.05 46.35 -5.77
C ASN A 662 -16.06 46.11 -6.90
N ASN A 663 -17.32 46.47 -6.72
CA ASN A 663 -17.88 47.68 -7.35
C ASN A 663 -19.37 47.88 -6.99
N ASP A 664 -19.77 49.14 -7.01
CA ASP A 664 -21.13 49.70 -6.99
C ASP A 664 -21.86 49.88 -5.65
N GLN A 665 -21.78 51.14 -5.20
CA GLN A 665 -22.80 51.82 -4.43
C GLN A 665 -24.15 51.78 -5.17
N ASN A 666 -25.18 51.17 -4.56
CA ASN A 666 -26.48 51.83 -4.45
C ASN A 666 -27.41 51.16 -3.43
N ASN A 667 -28.19 52.05 -2.83
CA ASN A 667 -29.17 51.87 -1.78
C ASN A 667 -30.27 50.85 -2.13
N ASP A 668 -30.44 49.80 -1.33
CA ASP A 668 -31.77 49.24 -1.02
C ASP A 668 -31.72 48.31 0.20
N GLN A 669 -32.61 48.58 1.15
CA GLN A 669 -32.94 47.68 2.25
C GLN A 669 -33.54 46.40 1.67
N ASN A 670 -32.84 45.26 1.82
CA ASN A 670 -33.51 43.96 1.75
C ASN A 670 -32.77 42.93 2.59
N ASN A 671 -33.46 42.48 3.64
CA ASN A 671 -33.11 41.32 4.45
C ASN A 671 -33.06 40.08 3.56
N ASN A 672 -31.85 39.58 3.25
CA ASN A 672 -31.68 38.25 2.69
C ASN A 672 -30.51 37.58 3.41
N ALA A 673 -30.83 36.71 4.36
CA ALA A 673 -29.86 35.92 5.11
C ALA A 673 -29.47 34.68 4.30
N GLY A 674 -28.49 34.84 3.41
CA GLY A 674 -27.83 33.72 2.74
C GLY A 674 -26.57 33.28 3.51
N SER A 675 -26.73 32.54 4.62
CA SER A 675 -25.73 31.59 5.14
C SER A 675 -26.34 30.76 6.28
N THR A 676 -25.86 29.53 6.43
CA THR A 676 -26.34 28.53 7.41
C THR A 676 -26.41 29.06 8.85
N GLY A 677 -27.61 29.14 9.41
CA GLY A 677 -27.87 29.58 10.78
C GLY A 677 -29.11 28.92 11.41
N ASN A 678 -29.45 29.30 12.65
CA ASN A 678 -30.67 28.83 13.30
C ASN A 678 -31.91 29.38 12.56
N TRP A 679 -32.94 28.55 12.40
CA TRP A 679 -34.18 28.96 11.74
C TRP A 679 -34.87 30.10 12.50
N ASN A 680 -35.33 31.12 11.77
CA ASN A 680 -36.07 32.27 12.28
C ASN A 680 -37.40 32.38 11.52
N ALA A 681 -38.52 32.40 12.24
CA ALA A 681 -39.87 32.47 11.67
C ALA A 681 -40.12 33.74 10.84
N GLU A 682 -39.44 34.84 11.14
CA GLU A 682 -39.61 36.11 10.43
C GLU A 682 -38.71 36.24 9.19
N ALA A 683 -37.72 35.34 9.04
CA ALA A 683 -36.79 35.35 7.92
C ALA A 683 -37.38 34.67 6.68
N VAL A 684 -37.08 35.25 5.52
CA VAL A 684 -37.40 34.67 4.20
C VAL A 684 -36.28 33.73 3.79
N TYR A 685 -36.65 32.54 3.33
CA TYR A 685 -35.73 31.52 2.83
C TYR A 685 -36.11 31.11 1.41
N ASN A 686 -35.13 31.08 0.52
CA ASN A 686 -35.26 30.68 -0.87
C ASN A 686 -34.81 29.22 -1.06
N LYS A 687 -35.13 28.65 -2.23
CA LYS A 687 -34.72 27.28 -2.57
C LYS A 687 -33.21 27.10 -2.41
N GLY A 688 -32.80 26.10 -1.63
CA GLY A 688 -31.40 25.79 -1.34
C GLY A 688 -30.87 26.40 -0.05
N ASP A 689 -31.59 27.34 0.57
CA ASP A 689 -31.19 27.92 1.85
C ASP A 689 -31.28 26.88 2.96
N LYS A 690 -30.30 26.87 3.86
CA LYS A 690 -30.16 25.85 4.90
C LYS A 690 -30.26 26.45 6.29
N VAL A 691 -31.01 25.78 7.16
CA VAL A 691 -31.20 26.19 8.57
C VAL A 691 -31.04 25.02 9.51
N ILE A 692 -30.62 25.29 10.75
CA ILE A 692 -30.49 24.27 11.80
C ILE A 692 -31.65 24.42 12.79
N VAL A 693 -32.36 23.32 13.05
CA VAL A 693 -33.39 23.22 14.10
C VAL A 693 -33.14 21.95 14.90
N ASN A 694 -32.94 22.08 16.21
CA ASN A 694 -32.64 20.96 17.12
C ASN A 694 -31.45 20.08 16.67
N GLY A 695 -30.40 20.71 16.12
CA GLY A 695 -29.19 20.02 15.65
C GLY A 695 -29.35 19.29 14.30
N VAL A 696 -30.47 19.48 13.60
CA VAL A 696 -30.72 18.92 12.28
C VAL A 696 -30.74 20.05 11.24
N THR A 697 -29.93 19.92 10.19
CA THR A 697 -29.93 20.86 9.06
C THR A 697 -31.08 20.54 8.11
N TYR A 698 -31.88 21.53 7.73
CA TYR A 698 -32.95 21.45 6.76
C TYR A 698 -32.69 22.40 5.60
N GLU A 699 -33.05 22.01 4.39
CA GLU A 699 -32.88 22.80 3.16
C GLU A 699 -34.24 23.23 2.60
N ALA A 700 -34.45 24.53 2.40
CA ALA A 700 -35.67 25.06 1.80
C ALA A 700 -35.82 24.55 0.36
N GLN A 701 -36.97 23.98 0.02
CA GLN A 701 -37.24 23.41 -1.30
C GLN A 701 -37.73 24.46 -2.30
N TRP A 702 -38.27 25.57 -1.80
CA TRP A 702 -38.74 26.75 -2.51
C TRP A 702 -38.84 27.91 -1.52
N TRP A 703 -39.28 29.08 -1.99
CA TRP A 703 -39.49 30.25 -1.15
C TRP A 703 -40.41 29.95 0.04
N THR A 704 -39.98 30.26 1.26
CA THR A 704 -40.75 30.04 2.49
C THR A 704 -40.40 31.07 3.57
N GLN A 705 -41.40 31.45 4.36
CA GLN A 705 -41.26 32.33 5.52
C GLN A 705 -42.25 31.85 6.59
N GLY A 706 -41.81 31.73 7.84
CA GLY A 706 -42.65 31.30 8.96
C GLY A 706 -43.00 29.79 9.01
N ASN A 707 -42.71 29.00 7.99
CA ASN A 707 -42.89 27.54 8.06
C ASN A 707 -41.76 26.88 8.86
N ASN A 708 -42.09 26.16 9.93
CA ASN A 708 -41.12 25.47 10.79
C ASN A 708 -40.50 24.25 10.07
N PRO A 709 -39.16 24.15 9.95
CA PRO A 709 -38.48 23.05 9.28
C PRO A 709 -38.74 21.67 9.87
N ALA A 710 -39.03 21.58 11.17
CA ALA A 710 -39.26 20.30 11.86
C ALA A 710 -40.62 19.66 11.49
N ASP A 711 -41.57 20.44 10.98
CA ASP A 711 -42.93 19.98 10.67
C ASP A 711 -43.09 19.49 9.21
N GLY A 712 -42.01 19.57 8.41
CA GLY A 712 -41.98 19.19 6.99
C GLY A 712 -42.60 20.23 6.05
N GLY A 713 -42.81 19.85 4.78
CA GLY A 713 -43.40 20.73 3.76
C GLY A 713 -42.35 21.48 2.94
N ALA A 714 -42.19 22.79 3.17
CA ALA A 714 -41.26 23.64 2.40
C ALA A 714 -39.77 23.35 2.67
N TRP A 715 -39.48 22.44 3.59
CA TRP A 715 -38.14 22.11 4.08
C TRP A 715 -37.82 20.63 3.88
N LYS A 716 -36.62 20.34 3.38
CA LYS A 716 -36.08 19.01 3.14
C LYS A 716 -35.00 18.68 4.15
N LYS A 717 -35.19 17.61 4.92
CA LYS A 717 -34.13 17.02 5.76
C LYS A 717 -33.18 16.16 4.89
N PRO A 718 -31.85 16.22 5.08
CA PRO A 718 -30.91 15.25 4.51
C PRO A 718 -31.24 13.84 5.02
N PHE A 719 -31.35 12.89 4.11
CA PHE A 719 -31.62 11.49 4.45
C PHE A 719 -30.33 10.81 4.91
N VAL A 720 -30.35 10.22 6.10
CA VAL A 720 -29.24 9.41 6.62
C VAL A 720 -29.64 7.93 6.53
N SER A 721 -28.90 7.14 5.75
CA SER A 721 -29.21 5.73 5.57
C SER A 721 -29.14 4.97 6.90
N GLY A 722 -30.21 4.28 7.25
CA GLY A 722 -30.38 3.54 8.51
C GLY A 722 -31.12 4.30 9.62
N GLU A 723 -31.50 5.56 9.42
CA GLU A 723 -32.24 6.35 10.41
C GLU A 723 -33.64 5.78 10.73
N ALA A 724 -34.19 6.11 11.89
CA ALA A 724 -35.52 5.65 12.27
C ALA A 724 -36.60 6.23 11.33
N TRP A 725 -37.53 5.39 10.88
CA TRP A 725 -38.63 5.81 10.01
C TRP A 725 -39.54 6.83 10.70
N SER A 726 -39.92 7.88 9.97
CA SER A 726 -40.80 8.96 10.41
C SER A 726 -41.97 9.14 9.46
N GLN A 727 -43.18 9.26 10.01
CA GLN A 727 -44.43 9.36 9.23
C GLN A 727 -44.49 10.61 8.34
N GLY A 728 -43.88 11.72 8.76
CA GLY A 728 -43.89 12.98 8.02
C GLY A 728 -42.83 13.08 6.92
N GLN A 729 -41.87 12.15 6.87
CA GLN A 729 -40.73 12.22 5.95
C GLN A 729 -41.02 11.45 4.66
N ALA A 730 -40.69 12.06 3.52
CA ALA A 730 -40.72 11.39 2.23
C ALA A 730 -39.40 10.65 1.97
N TYR A 731 -39.49 9.42 1.49
CA TYR A 731 -38.38 8.53 1.18
C TYR A 731 -38.40 8.17 -0.30
N THR A 732 -37.26 8.18 -0.98
CA THR A 732 -37.11 7.77 -2.38
C THR A 732 -36.61 6.33 -2.50
N GLY A 733 -36.87 5.68 -3.63
CA GLY A 733 -36.42 4.30 -3.88
C GLY A 733 -34.92 4.10 -3.60
N GLY A 734 -34.59 3.04 -2.88
CA GLY A 734 -33.23 2.70 -2.45
C GLY A 734 -32.89 3.10 -1.00
N GLN A 735 -33.63 4.03 -0.41
CA GLN A 735 -33.37 4.54 0.95
C GLN A 735 -33.75 3.53 2.03
N VAL A 736 -32.87 3.33 3.02
CA VAL A 736 -33.05 2.35 4.11
C VAL A 736 -33.35 3.04 5.44
N VAL A 737 -34.43 2.65 6.11
CA VAL A 737 -34.83 3.13 7.44
C VAL A 737 -34.85 2.00 8.47
N THR A 738 -34.83 2.33 9.75
CA THR A 738 -35.11 1.40 10.85
C THR A 738 -36.52 1.61 11.42
N TYR A 739 -37.28 0.53 11.59
CA TYR A 739 -38.60 0.57 12.22
C TYR A 739 -38.81 -0.69 13.07
N GLN A 740 -39.15 -0.53 14.34
CA GLN A 740 -39.33 -1.64 15.30
C GLN A 740 -38.13 -2.62 15.33
N GLY A 741 -36.91 -2.09 15.27
CA GLY A 741 -35.68 -2.89 15.36
C GLY A 741 -35.27 -3.63 14.08
N ALA A 742 -36.01 -3.49 12.97
CA ALA A 742 -35.64 -4.07 11.67
C ALA A 742 -35.37 -2.97 10.63
N LYS A 743 -34.55 -3.29 9.62
CA LYS A 743 -34.24 -2.40 8.50
C LYS A 743 -35.22 -2.62 7.34
N TYR A 744 -35.64 -1.55 6.71
CA TYR A 744 -36.55 -1.55 5.58
C TYR A 744 -36.04 -0.61 4.49
N LYS A 745 -36.02 -1.09 3.25
CA LYS A 745 -35.61 -0.33 2.07
C LYS A 745 -36.84 0.11 1.29
N ALA A 746 -36.97 1.41 0.99
CA ALA A 746 -38.03 1.90 0.12
C ALA A 746 -37.80 1.38 -1.30
N LYS A 747 -38.80 0.75 -1.91
CA LYS A 747 -38.72 0.28 -3.30
C LYS A 747 -38.89 1.41 -4.31
N TRP A 748 -39.69 2.42 -3.95
CA TRP A 748 -39.94 3.64 -4.71
C TRP A 748 -40.32 4.77 -3.74
N TRP A 749 -40.74 5.93 -4.26
CA TRP A 749 -41.10 7.07 -3.43
C TRP A 749 -42.29 6.77 -2.49
N THR A 750 -42.18 7.10 -1.20
CA THR A 750 -43.24 6.91 -0.20
C THR A 750 -43.16 7.98 0.90
N GLN A 751 -44.30 8.38 1.46
CA GLN A 751 -44.40 9.24 2.63
C GLN A 751 -45.59 8.78 3.48
N GLY A 752 -45.37 8.52 4.77
CA GLY A 752 -46.43 8.07 5.68
C GLY A 752 -46.79 6.58 5.66
N ASP A 753 -46.32 5.80 4.68
CA ASP A 753 -46.53 4.34 4.66
C ASP A 753 -45.68 3.64 5.73
N ILE A 754 -46.33 2.89 6.63
CA ILE A 754 -45.65 2.19 7.74
C ILE A 754 -44.81 1.01 7.22
N PRO A 755 -43.50 0.93 7.54
CA PRO A 755 -42.59 -0.08 6.97
C PRO A 755 -42.97 -1.55 7.18
N SER A 756 -43.61 -1.89 8.30
CA SER A 756 -44.00 -3.26 8.60
C SER A 756 -45.26 -3.73 7.84
N ASN A 757 -46.07 -2.80 7.31
CA ASN A 757 -47.43 -3.10 6.84
C ASN A 757 -47.72 -2.60 5.41
N SER A 758 -46.72 -2.06 4.70
CA SER A 758 -46.89 -1.54 3.34
C SER A 758 -45.91 -2.19 2.37
N ASN A 759 -46.40 -2.49 1.16
CA ASN A 759 -45.64 -3.18 0.11
C ASN A 759 -44.56 -2.31 -0.56
N VAL A 760 -44.59 -1.00 -0.30
CA VAL A 760 -43.60 -0.02 -0.74
C VAL A 760 -42.25 -0.21 -0.05
N TRP A 761 -42.22 -0.95 1.07
CA TRP A 761 -41.03 -1.27 1.84
C TRP A 761 -40.58 -2.72 1.63
N GLU A 762 -39.27 -2.93 1.56
CA GLU A 762 -38.60 -4.22 1.49
C GLU A 762 -37.79 -4.43 2.77
N LYS A 763 -38.19 -5.40 3.60
CA LYS A 763 -37.42 -5.76 4.80
C LYS A 763 -36.05 -6.32 4.38
N GLN A 764 -34.98 -5.77 4.95
CA GLN A 764 -33.59 -6.17 4.67
C GLN A 764 -33.11 -7.24 5.64
#